data_AF-A0A9P9XRM2-F1
#
_entry.id   AF-A0A9P9XRM2-F1
#
_cell.length_a   1.000
_cell.length_b   1.000
_cell.length_c   1.000
_cell.angle_alpha   90.00
_cell.angle_beta   90.00
_cell.angle_gamma   90.00
#
_symmetry.space_group_name_H-M   'P 1'
#
loop_
_entity.id
_entity.type
_entity.pdbx_description
1 polymer ?
#
loop_
_entity_poly.entity_id
_entity_poly.type
_entity_poly.pdbx_seq_one_letter_code
_entity_poly.pdbx_strand_id
1 'polypeptide(L)'
;MVLTTVINTIADSHKYLKKLSTSDDTLTTQESMSPSSPFTFGALESPALCERCHPVLMDDSIDDFIEEESASSDSAVTLRHKAEGEGELIMLGSPCQWRDSLPSLPVLAESSTNGCHLCTFIREHIIKRGINYRGDVYINGGYIWGADRDVFGSKPNEEGLVFWRCEVYKHPEQEFLAAITFNIESDDDNVTDWLRVDDKRRPRLLDPANVDWIKYELKRCQNDCDHVKEDTAFIPTRLIDVGSTDLDVPRLVTSDILHKGNEGNLRRVEYATLSYCWGSREDAAEQLKTTRKNLSEHLEGIPLDFMSPVVKDTAITCRALGLRYLWVDALCIIQGDIEDWNSESLTMGRVYYCSTLTICPLTSASCLQGYLGERAPGLDLPFQSKRRESVRGTYTFFPSSDDRKPIWNSSSLINDLKRAVWETRGWTFQENMLSTRLLFIGPGLWHFACENGSTSENSYVNLGSVVHGSLRPLVNIAREPKPTDPIEVWRRVRNAYARWEEILEIQTRSWSYRDDLLAGIAGLAEECAKITEDTYLAGLWMNDLQHGLVWEMLNPDVGTLETALRQKRDQKPYVGPSWSWVSQLRPFEVLPCRRYNVDNPRPQEKLSNNQKLMSLSDTLPTHVRAEYTITGIHMDLQWRSPFGRLNPGSYLRMHASLADFPSDVNVEPKRKGNPPIGYFSDGSGLCMFDWSVNAATIQQPGHMKLLLTSSCCYKTNNWGKLRYLSSLRDGPGRSFPFPEGEMVFNCEDWRRTEQCSSCKDSDAPKTVWGLIVHPADRLEGYYRVGIFVIFSEGGHGRIFATGKKQDVLLL
;
A
#
# COMPACT_ATOMS: atom_id res chain seq x y z
N MET A 1 -9.67 17.93 24.57
CA MET A 1 -10.81 18.60 23.91
C MET A 1 -11.06 18.12 22.48
N VAL A 2 -10.06 17.95 21.60
CA VAL A 2 -10.31 17.42 20.23
C VAL A 2 -10.41 15.88 20.18
N LEU A 3 -9.70 15.15 21.07
CA LEU A 3 -9.90 13.70 21.23
C LEU A 3 -11.26 13.34 21.85
N THR A 4 -11.80 14.22 22.70
CA THR A 4 -13.14 14.07 23.31
C THR A 4 -14.23 14.23 22.26
N THR A 5 -14.02 15.08 21.25
CA THR A 5 -14.98 15.25 20.14
C THR A 5 -14.98 14.04 19.21
N VAL A 6 -13.82 13.47 18.85
CA VAL A 6 -13.76 12.28 17.96
C VAL A 6 -14.30 11.01 18.64
N ILE A 7 -14.07 10.84 19.94
CA ILE A 7 -14.65 9.72 20.71
C ILE A 7 -16.16 9.92 20.92
N ASN A 8 -16.64 11.15 21.12
CA ASN A 8 -18.07 11.42 21.22
C ASN A 8 -18.81 11.24 19.88
N THR A 9 -18.18 11.55 18.73
CA THR A 9 -18.80 11.31 17.40
C THR A 9 -18.94 9.81 17.08
N ILE A 10 -18.01 8.96 17.54
CA ILE A 10 -18.10 7.50 17.40
C ILE A 10 -19.11 6.90 18.39
N ALA A 11 -19.19 7.43 19.62
CA ALA A 11 -20.18 7.01 20.61
C ALA A 11 -21.63 7.44 20.25
N ASP A 12 -21.81 8.61 19.63
CA ASP A 12 -23.11 9.11 19.17
C ASP A 12 -23.60 8.37 17.92
N SER A 13 -22.70 7.90 17.05
CA SER A 13 -23.02 7.03 15.91
C SER A 13 -23.53 5.65 16.37
N HIS A 14 -22.97 5.09 17.45
CA HIS A 14 -23.46 3.85 18.06
C HIS A 14 -24.79 4.02 18.83
N LYS A 15 -25.09 5.21 19.35
CA LYS A 15 -26.39 5.52 19.99
C LYS A 15 -27.51 5.73 18.96
N TYR A 16 -27.20 6.26 17.77
CA TYR A 16 -28.16 6.45 16.69
C TYR A 16 -28.58 5.11 16.06
N LEU A 17 -27.65 4.15 15.93
CA LEU A 17 -27.94 2.81 15.41
C LEU A 17 -28.71 1.93 16.40
N LYS A 18 -28.59 2.14 17.72
CA LYS A 18 -29.38 1.40 18.73
C LYS A 18 -30.81 1.92 18.91
N LYS A 19 -31.10 3.18 18.55
CA LYS A 19 -32.45 3.77 18.66
C LYS A 19 -33.41 3.38 17.52
N LEU A 20 -32.93 2.70 16.48
CA LEU A 20 -33.74 2.18 15.38
C LEU A 20 -34.25 0.74 15.59
N SER A 21 -34.05 0.14 16.79
CA SER A 21 -34.40 -1.27 17.06
C SER A 21 -35.44 -1.50 18.16
N THR A 22 -36.06 -0.46 18.73
CA THR A 22 -37.11 -0.64 19.74
C THR A 22 -38.18 0.44 19.65
N SER A 23 -39.31 0.16 18.98
CA SER A 23 -40.67 0.52 19.43
C SER A 23 -41.71 -0.02 18.44
N ASP A 24 -42.44 -1.04 18.90
CA ASP A 24 -43.72 -1.47 18.33
C ASP A 24 -44.86 -0.53 18.77
N ASP A 25 -45.89 -0.49 17.91
CA ASP A 25 -47.31 -0.18 18.12
C ASP A 25 -47.78 1.26 18.43
N THR A 26 -48.42 1.91 17.44
CA THR A 26 -49.90 1.91 17.31
C THR A 26 -50.39 2.73 16.09
N LEU A 27 -51.44 2.20 15.45
CA LEU A 27 -52.15 2.66 14.26
C LEU A 27 -52.64 4.12 14.27
N THR A 28 -52.58 4.79 13.13
CA THR A 28 -53.78 5.41 12.48
C THR A 28 -53.50 5.77 11.02
N THR A 29 -54.51 5.50 10.19
CA THR A 29 -54.58 5.57 8.72
C THR A 29 -54.40 6.97 8.13
N GLN A 30 -53.55 7.11 7.10
CA GLN A 30 -53.74 8.10 6.03
C GLN A 30 -53.00 7.69 4.73
N GLU A 31 -53.57 8.12 3.62
CA GLU A 31 -53.54 7.57 2.26
C GLU A 31 -52.17 7.43 1.57
N SER A 32 -52.11 6.39 0.71
CA SER A 32 -50.99 6.00 -0.14
C SER A 32 -50.65 7.03 -1.22
N MET A 33 -49.39 7.48 -1.26
CA MET A 33 -48.75 7.96 -2.50
C MET A 33 -47.59 7.03 -2.85
N SER A 34 -47.68 6.43 -4.04
CA SER A 34 -46.70 5.53 -4.65
C SER A 34 -45.32 6.18 -4.84
N PRO A 35 -44.20 5.45 -4.64
CA PRO A 35 -42.88 5.93 -5.03
C PRO A 35 -42.75 5.89 -6.56
N SER A 36 -42.40 7.03 -7.15
CA SER A 36 -42.10 7.18 -8.57
C SER A 36 -40.94 6.29 -8.99
N SER A 37 -41.12 5.60 -10.12
CA SER A 37 -40.21 4.63 -10.72
C SER A 37 -38.81 5.17 -11.04
N PRO A 38 -37.77 4.31 -11.07
CA PRO A 38 -36.49 4.65 -11.66
C PRO A 38 -36.65 4.87 -13.18
N PHE A 39 -36.21 6.02 -13.68
CA PHE A 39 -36.25 6.34 -15.11
C PHE A 39 -35.24 5.48 -15.88
N THR A 40 -35.75 4.64 -16.77
CA THR A 40 -34.97 3.98 -17.83
C THR A 40 -34.57 5.02 -18.89
N PHE A 41 -33.27 5.19 -19.11
CA PHE A 41 -32.73 6.01 -20.20
C PHE A 41 -32.94 5.30 -21.54
N GLY A 42 -33.87 5.84 -22.35
CA GLY A 42 -33.97 5.58 -23.78
C GLY A 42 -33.08 6.53 -24.57
N ALA A 43 -32.69 6.11 -25.77
CA ALA A 43 -31.70 6.76 -26.63
C ALA A 43 -32.06 8.20 -27.09
N LEU A 44 -31.01 9.02 -27.25
CA LEU A 44 -30.89 10.21 -28.13
C LEU A 44 -31.81 11.43 -27.85
N GLU A 45 -31.60 12.10 -26.72
CA GLU A 45 -31.80 13.57 -26.62
C GLU A 45 -30.55 14.18 -25.95
N SER A 46 -29.95 15.20 -26.57
CA SER A 46 -28.81 15.94 -26.00
C SER A 46 -29.17 16.46 -24.60
N PRO A 47 -28.25 16.44 -23.62
CA PRO A 47 -28.54 16.91 -22.27
C PRO A 47 -29.04 18.35 -22.32
N ALA A 48 -30.18 18.63 -21.68
CA ALA A 48 -30.60 20.01 -21.49
C ALA A 48 -29.59 20.71 -20.58
N LEU A 49 -28.98 21.79 -21.05
CA LEU A 49 -28.02 22.61 -20.32
C LEU A 49 -28.62 24.00 -20.11
N CYS A 50 -28.43 24.59 -18.92
CA CYS A 50 -28.79 25.99 -18.69
C CYS A 50 -27.75 26.94 -19.29
N GLU A 51 -28.06 28.23 -19.40
CA GLU A 51 -27.14 29.26 -19.94
C GLU A 51 -25.79 29.33 -19.20
N ARG A 52 -25.76 28.99 -17.90
CA ARG A 52 -24.53 28.95 -17.11
C ARG A 52 -23.66 27.71 -17.36
N CYS A 53 -24.28 26.63 -17.83
CA CYS A 53 -23.61 25.36 -18.08
C CYS A 53 -23.10 25.22 -19.52
N HIS A 54 -23.65 25.98 -20.48
CA HIS A 54 -23.15 25.97 -21.86
C HIS A 54 -21.66 26.33 -21.96
N PRO A 55 -21.16 27.37 -21.27
CA PRO A 55 -19.74 27.73 -21.32
C PRO A 55 -18.84 26.76 -20.55
N VAL A 56 -19.42 25.79 -19.83
CA VAL A 56 -18.65 24.73 -19.19
C VAL A 56 -18.15 23.72 -20.21
N LEU A 57 -18.84 23.54 -21.34
CA LEU A 57 -18.41 22.62 -22.41
C LEU A 57 -17.02 22.98 -22.94
N MET A 58 -16.27 21.98 -23.38
CA MET A 58 -14.91 22.18 -23.89
C MET A 58 -14.93 23.09 -25.13
N ASP A 59 -14.18 24.19 -25.07
CA ASP A 59 -14.05 25.18 -26.15
C ASP A 59 -12.61 25.20 -26.68
N ASP A 60 -12.40 24.55 -27.82
CA ASP A 60 -11.08 24.45 -28.44
C ASP A 60 -10.69 25.69 -29.25
N SER A 61 -11.55 26.71 -29.38
CA SER A 61 -11.22 27.94 -30.11
C SER A 61 -10.28 28.89 -29.36
N ILE A 62 -10.00 28.65 -28.08
CA ILE A 62 -9.13 29.49 -27.26
C ILE A 62 -7.70 29.48 -27.83
N ASP A 63 -7.03 30.64 -27.84
CA ASP A 63 -5.68 30.85 -28.38
C ASP A 63 -4.58 30.02 -27.70
N ASP A 64 -4.88 29.39 -26.56
CA ASP A 64 -3.97 28.52 -25.82
C ASP A 64 -3.93 27.07 -26.33
N PHE A 65 -4.82 26.73 -27.26
CA PHE A 65 -4.78 25.46 -27.98
C PHE A 65 -4.04 25.56 -29.32
N ILE A 66 -3.25 24.54 -29.63
CA ILE A 66 -2.50 24.39 -30.88
C ILE A 66 -2.80 23.04 -31.52
N GLU A 67 -2.71 22.98 -32.84
CA GLU A 67 -2.84 21.76 -33.62
C GLU A 67 -1.47 21.15 -33.87
N GLU A 68 -1.29 19.87 -33.53
CA GLU A 68 -0.03 19.15 -33.75
C GLU A 68 -0.29 17.73 -34.27
N GLU A 69 0.59 17.24 -35.15
CA GLU A 69 0.53 15.87 -35.64
C GLU A 69 0.78 14.87 -34.49
N SER A 70 -0.05 13.83 -34.41
CA SER A 70 0.12 12.74 -33.45
C SER A 70 1.46 12.02 -33.66
N ALA A 71 2.09 11.59 -32.57
CA ALA A 71 3.34 10.83 -32.59
C ALA A 71 3.11 9.33 -32.89
N SER A 72 1.89 8.83 -32.74
CA SER A 72 1.46 7.48 -33.09
C SER A 72 0.75 7.45 -34.45
N SER A 73 0.90 6.34 -35.16
CA SER A 73 0.70 6.18 -36.60
C SER A 73 -0.71 6.51 -37.10
N ASP A 74 -0.89 7.68 -37.74
CA ASP A 74 -1.50 7.90 -39.07
C ASP A 74 -1.58 9.41 -39.42
N SER A 75 -0.55 10.23 -39.14
CA SER A 75 -0.54 11.68 -39.46
C SER A 75 -1.77 12.46 -38.96
N ALA A 76 -2.51 11.94 -37.98
CA ALA A 76 -3.74 12.54 -37.50
C ALA A 76 -3.38 13.73 -36.61
N VAL A 77 -3.93 14.89 -36.93
CA VAL A 77 -3.66 16.11 -36.17
C VAL A 77 -4.60 16.18 -34.98
N THR A 78 -4.03 16.43 -33.80
CA THR A 78 -4.69 16.44 -32.49
C THR A 78 -4.63 17.83 -31.86
N LEU A 79 -5.49 18.08 -30.86
CA LEU A 79 -5.47 19.31 -30.08
C LEU A 79 -4.44 19.19 -28.94
N ARG A 80 -3.64 20.23 -28.73
CA ARG A 80 -2.73 20.37 -27.59
C ARG A 80 -2.93 21.68 -26.87
N HIS A 81 -2.60 21.74 -25.58
CA HIS A 81 -2.64 22.97 -24.79
C HIS A 81 -1.23 23.47 -24.46
N LYS A 82 -1.00 24.78 -24.44
CA LYS A 82 0.34 25.35 -24.10
C LYS A 82 0.87 24.91 -22.73
N ALA A 83 -0.02 24.65 -21.78
CA ALA A 83 0.32 24.20 -20.41
C ALA A 83 0.25 22.66 -20.22
N GLU A 84 0.15 21.88 -21.31
CA GLU A 84 0.02 20.42 -21.27
C GLU A 84 1.09 19.75 -20.40
N GLY A 85 2.37 20.10 -20.58
CA GLY A 85 3.47 19.49 -19.80
C GLY A 85 3.55 19.91 -18.33
N GLU A 86 2.73 20.86 -17.87
CA GLU A 86 2.73 21.33 -16.48
C GLU A 86 1.59 20.71 -15.66
N GLY A 87 0.63 20.06 -16.32
CA GLY A 87 -0.53 19.46 -15.70
C GLY A 87 -1.41 20.44 -14.91
N GLU A 88 -1.36 21.73 -15.27
CA GLU A 88 -2.06 22.77 -14.53
C GLU A 88 -3.57 22.67 -14.69
N LEU A 89 -4.28 23.03 -13.62
CA LEU A 89 -5.73 23.18 -13.63
C LEU A 89 -6.10 24.52 -14.30
N ILE A 90 -6.68 24.43 -15.48
CA ILE A 90 -7.16 25.56 -16.28
C ILE A 90 -8.56 25.92 -15.80
N MET A 91 -8.65 26.92 -14.91
CA MET A 91 -9.94 27.37 -14.36
C MET A 91 -10.78 28.07 -15.43
N LEU A 92 -12.05 27.72 -15.51
CA LEU A 92 -13.02 28.38 -16.36
C LEU A 92 -13.36 29.77 -15.81
N GLY A 93 -13.32 30.78 -16.67
CA GLY A 93 -13.69 32.14 -16.33
C GLY A 93 -15.21 32.32 -16.14
N SER A 94 -15.62 33.54 -15.82
CA SER A 94 -17.04 33.91 -15.87
C SER A 94 -17.60 33.63 -17.28
N PRO A 95 -18.76 32.94 -17.42
CA PRO A 95 -19.80 32.73 -16.39
C PRO A 95 -19.82 31.34 -15.72
N CYS A 96 -18.77 30.51 -15.82
CA CYS A 96 -18.69 29.13 -15.30
C CYS A 96 -18.56 29.03 -13.76
N GLN A 97 -19.12 30.01 -13.07
CA GLN A 97 -18.85 30.37 -11.70
C GLN A 97 -20.19 30.42 -10.94
N TRP A 98 -20.48 29.44 -10.09
CA TRP A 98 -21.75 29.40 -9.35
C TRP A 98 -21.60 29.98 -7.94
N ARG A 99 -22.52 30.88 -7.56
CA ARG A 99 -22.74 31.25 -6.16
C ARG A 99 -23.93 30.47 -5.65
N ASP A 100 -23.76 29.76 -4.56
CA ASP A 100 -24.79 28.91 -3.98
C ASP A 100 -24.61 28.81 -2.45
N SER A 101 -25.41 27.99 -1.76
CA SER A 101 -25.31 27.83 -0.31
C SER A 101 -25.34 26.35 0.11
N LEU A 102 -24.36 25.92 0.91
CA LEU A 102 -24.31 24.57 1.46
C LEU A 102 -25.21 24.45 2.71
N PRO A 103 -25.89 23.32 2.92
CA PRO A 103 -25.70 22.04 2.22
C PRO A 103 -26.68 21.76 1.06
N SER A 104 -27.70 22.59 0.86
CA SER A 104 -28.82 22.28 -0.04
C SER A 104 -28.60 22.65 -1.51
N LEU A 105 -27.67 23.58 -1.78
CA LEU A 105 -27.34 24.12 -3.11
C LEU A 105 -28.58 24.55 -3.90
N PRO A 106 -29.39 25.50 -3.38
CA PRO A 106 -30.66 25.92 -3.99
C PRO A 106 -30.52 26.42 -5.44
N VAL A 107 -29.42 27.08 -5.82
CA VAL A 107 -29.26 27.62 -7.18
C VAL A 107 -29.04 26.51 -8.20
N LEU A 108 -28.20 25.52 -7.87
CA LEU A 108 -28.07 24.32 -8.67
C LEU A 108 -29.35 23.47 -8.64
N ALA A 109 -30.08 23.43 -7.51
CA ALA A 109 -31.34 22.70 -7.39
C ALA A 109 -32.44 23.28 -8.30
N GLU A 110 -32.54 24.61 -8.38
CA GLU A 110 -33.47 25.29 -9.28
C GLU A 110 -33.13 24.97 -10.74
N SER A 111 -31.86 25.07 -11.12
CA SER A 111 -31.40 24.74 -12.48
C SER A 111 -31.64 23.26 -12.82
N SER A 112 -31.44 22.36 -11.85
CA SER A 112 -31.75 20.93 -11.96
C SER A 112 -33.25 20.69 -12.17
N THR A 113 -34.11 21.37 -11.41
CA THR A 113 -35.58 21.28 -11.56
C THR A 113 -36.05 21.82 -12.91
N ASN A 114 -35.35 22.82 -13.45
CA ASN A 114 -35.57 23.36 -14.79
C ASN A 114 -34.98 22.48 -15.91
N GLY A 115 -34.47 21.28 -15.59
CA GLY A 115 -34.01 20.28 -16.56
C GLY A 115 -32.51 20.28 -16.84
N CYS A 116 -31.69 21.11 -16.18
CA CYS A 116 -30.25 21.12 -16.43
C CYS A 116 -29.55 19.87 -15.89
N HIS A 117 -29.10 18.97 -16.78
CA HIS A 117 -28.45 17.73 -16.39
C HIS A 117 -27.08 17.95 -15.74
N LEU A 118 -26.28 18.92 -16.22
CA LEU A 118 -24.97 19.23 -15.63
C LEU A 118 -25.10 19.81 -14.21
N CYS A 119 -26.08 20.69 -13.97
CA CYS A 119 -26.35 21.19 -12.61
C CYS A 119 -26.80 20.06 -11.68
N THR A 120 -27.63 19.14 -12.16
CA THR A 120 -28.06 17.95 -11.40
C THR A 120 -26.84 17.10 -11.01
N PHE A 121 -26.01 16.77 -11.99
CA PHE A 121 -24.81 15.95 -11.81
C PHE A 121 -23.81 16.59 -10.85
N ILE A 122 -23.46 17.87 -11.02
CA ILE A 122 -22.55 18.58 -10.11
C ILE A 122 -23.13 18.62 -8.69
N ARG A 123 -24.42 18.95 -8.55
CA ARG A 123 -25.09 19.07 -7.26
C ARG A 123 -25.08 17.76 -6.48
N GLU A 124 -25.45 16.65 -7.13
CA GLU A 124 -25.45 15.33 -6.51
C GLU A 124 -24.08 14.95 -5.96
N HIS A 125 -23.02 15.21 -6.73
CA HIS A 125 -21.66 14.89 -6.32
C HIS A 125 -21.13 15.81 -5.21
N ILE A 126 -21.49 17.10 -5.21
CA ILE A 126 -21.15 18.01 -4.09
C ILE A 126 -21.86 17.58 -2.80
N ILE A 127 -23.15 17.22 -2.88
CA ILE A 127 -23.90 16.76 -1.71
C ILE A 127 -23.31 15.43 -1.20
N LYS A 128 -23.03 14.48 -2.10
CA LYS A 128 -22.41 13.20 -1.78
C LYS A 128 -21.02 13.35 -1.16
N ARG A 129 -20.27 14.42 -1.50
CA ARG A 129 -18.97 14.72 -0.90
C ARG A 129 -19.05 15.01 0.61
N GLY A 130 -20.23 15.38 1.12
CA GLY A 130 -20.48 15.57 2.55
C GLY A 130 -19.66 16.70 3.16
N ILE A 131 -19.54 17.84 2.44
CA ILE A 131 -18.74 18.99 2.89
C ILE A 131 -19.28 19.50 4.23
N ASN A 132 -18.45 19.47 5.27
CA ASN A 132 -18.80 19.90 6.62
C ASN A 132 -18.73 21.44 6.76
N TYR A 133 -19.55 22.15 5.99
CA TYR A 133 -19.70 23.60 6.02
C TYR A 133 -21.16 23.97 5.76
N ARG A 134 -21.62 25.07 6.39
CA ARG A 134 -22.96 25.64 6.19
C ARG A 134 -22.80 27.14 5.96
N GLY A 135 -23.35 27.62 4.85
CA GLY A 135 -23.22 29.00 4.44
C GLY A 135 -22.93 29.13 2.95
N ASP A 136 -22.70 30.37 2.55
CA ASP A 136 -22.54 30.71 1.14
C ASP A 136 -21.22 30.21 0.60
N VAL A 137 -21.30 29.61 -0.58
CA VAL A 137 -20.18 29.04 -1.28
C VAL A 137 -20.08 29.58 -2.69
N TYR A 138 -18.86 29.47 -3.18
CA TYR A 138 -18.51 29.78 -4.54
C TYR A 138 -17.95 28.51 -5.18
N ILE A 139 -18.50 28.11 -6.33
CA ILE A 139 -18.16 26.88 -7.04
C ILE A 139 -17.54 27.27 -8.39
N ASN A 140 -16.36 26.73 -8.69
CA ASN A 140 -15.62 27.04 -9.90
C ASN A 140 -15.21 25.76 -10.64
N GLY A 141 -15.46 25.70 -11.95
CA GLY A 141 -15.06 24.59 -12.80
C GLY A 141 -13.71 24.83 -13.48
N GLY A 142 -13.01 23.78 -13.84
CA GLY A 142 -11.74 23.84 -14.59
C GLY A 142 -11.41 22.54 -15.28
N TYR A 143 -10.55 22.61 -16.29
CA TYR A 143 -10.03 21.45 -17.02
C TYR A 143 -8.59 21.15 -16.62
N ILE A 144 -8.20 19.88 -16.64
CA ILE A 144 -6.80 19.47 -16.49
C ILE A 144 -6.38 18.82 -17.80
N TRP A 145 -5.29 19.33 -18.36
CA TRP A 145 -4.74 18.91 -19.65
C TRP A 145 -3.31 18.40 -19.47
N GLY A 146 -2.96 17.27 -20.10
CA GLY A 146 -1.56 16.83 -20.23
C GLY A 146 -0.81 16.40 -18.98
N ALA A 147 -1.53 16.26 -17.87
CA ALA A 147 -0.91 16.05 -16.59
C ALA A 147 -0.38 14.61 -16.50
N ASP A 148 0.93 14.45 -16.72
CA ASP A 148 1.70 13.19 -16.63
C ASP A 148 1.10 12.27 -15.55
N ARG A 149 0.30 11.28 -15.96
CA ARG A 149 -0.23 10.25 -15.04
C ARG A 149 0.88 9.34 -14.51
N ASP A 150 2.15 9.60 -14.85
CA ASP A 150 3.25 8.73 -14.57
C ASP A 150 4.26 9.24 -13.55
N VAL A 151 4.41 8.45 -12.50
CA VAL A 151 5.59 8.48 -11.63
C VAL A 151 6.65 7.49 -12.15
N PHE A 152 6.34 6.67 -13.17
CA PHE A 152 7.11 5.47 -13.54
C PHE A 152 7.43 5.26 -15.03
N GLY A 153 7.09 6.21 -15.93
CA GLY A 153 7.77 6.34 -17.23
C GLY A 153 7.12 5.71 -18.48
N SER A 154 5.80 5.82 -18.66
CA SER A 154 5.21 5.77 -20.01
C SER A 154 5.65 6.97 -20.86
N LYS A 155 5.42 6.90 -22.17
CA LYS A 155 5.85 7.93 -23.12
C LYS A 155 5.14 9.26 -22.77
N PRO A 156 5.87 10.35 -22.42
CA PRO A 156 5.29 11.58 -21.87
C PRO A 156 4.41 12.43 -22.81
N ASN A 157 4.09 11.96 -24.02
CA ASN A 157 3.79 12.87 -25.13
C ASN A 157 2.40 12.73 -25.76
N GLU A 158 1.46 11.97 -25.20
CA GLU A 158 0.14 11.76 -25.84
C GLU A 158 -1.10 12.08 -24.99
N GLU A 159 -1.00 12.36 -23.69
CA GLU A 159 -2.21 12.66 -22.88
C GLU A 159 -2.80 14.04 -23.23
N GLY A 160 -4.11 14.11 -23.49
CA GLY A 160 -4.82 15.38 -23.76
C GLY A 160 -5.73 15.82 -22.62
N LEU A 161 -7.03 15.86 -22.88
CA LEU A 161 -8.05 16.31 -21.92
C LEU A 161 -8.36 15.20 -20.90
N VAL A 162 -7.82 15.31 -19.69
CA VAL A 162 -7.84 14.19 -18.73
C VAL A 162 -9.00 14.29 -17.73
N PHE A 163 -9.23 15.49 -17.18
CA PHE A 163 -10.21 15.69 -16.13
C PHE A 163 -10.98 17.01 -16.28
N TRP A 164 -12.21 17.00 -15.78
CA TRP A 164 -12.89 18.22 -15.36
C TRP A 164 -12.98 18.25 -13.83
N ARG A 165 -12.65 19.39 -13.22
CA ARG A 165 -12.60 19.55 -11.76
C ARG A 165 -13.48 20.71 -11.33
N CYS A 166 -14.25 20.47 -10.27
CA CYS A 166 -15.13 21.43 -9.63
C CYS A 166 -14.59 21.73 -8.23
N GLU A 167 -14.21 22.97 -7.96
CA GLU A 167 -13.69 23.42 -6.68
C GLU A 167 -14.70 24.28 -5.94
N VAL A 168 -14.85 24.03 -4.63
CA VAL A 168 -15.82 24.69 -3.76
C VAL A 168 -15.07 25.52 -2.73
N TYR A 169 -15.45 26.80 -2.62
CA TYR A 169 -14.83 27.80 -1.78
C TYR A 169 -15.86 28.46 -0.86
N LYS A 170 -15.44 28.95 0.31
CA LYS A 170 -16.28 29.82 1.14
C LYS A 170 -16.46 31.18 0.49
N HIS A 171 -17.64 31.76 0.60
CA HIS A 171 -17.89 33.15 0.22
C HIS A 171 -18.05 34.01 1.48
N PRO A 172 -17.42 35.20 1.59
CA PRO A 172 -16.56 35.88 0.60
C PRO A 172 -15.05 35.57 0.74
N GLU A 173 -14.67 34.78 1.74
CA GLU A 173 -13.27 34.58 2.17
C GLU A 173 -12.39 33.80 1.18
N GLN A 174 -12.99 33.16 0.17
CA GLN A 174 -12.32 32.32 -0.83
C GLN A 174 -11.46 31.19 -0.23
N GLU A 175 -11.80 30.74 0.98
CA GLU A 175 -11.15 29.58 1.58
C GLU A 175 -11.62 28.28 0.88
N PHE A 176 -10.67 27.48 0.40
CA PHE A 176 -10.94 26.19 -0.23
C PHE A 176 -11.60 25.21 0.74
N LEU A 177 -12.75 24.66 0.36
CA LEU A 177 -13.50 23.67 1.14
C LEU A 177 -13.27 22.24 0.64
N ALA A 178 -13.45 22.03 -0.67
CA ALA A 178 -13.37 20.71 -1.29
C ALA A 178 -13.21 20.85 -2.81
N ALA A 179 -12.83 19.74 -3.44
CA ALA A 179 -12.91 19.58 -4.88
C ALA A 179 -13.52 18.24 -5.24
N ILE A 180 -14.11 18.19 -6.43
CA ILE A 180 -14.65 16.98 -7.04
C ILE A 180 -14.09 16.92 -8.45
N THR A 181 -13.45 15.81 -8.78
CA THR A 181 -12.87 15.59 -10.10
C THR A 181 -13.70 14.55 -10.85
N PHE A 182 -13.85 14.77 -12.15
CA PHE A 182 -14.52 13.90 -13.08
C PHE A 182 -13.54 13.52 -14.19
N ASN A 183 -13.40 12.22 -14.44
CA ASN A 183 -12.71 11.72 -15.63
C ASN A 183 -13.53 12.03 -16.88
N ILE A 184 -12.84 12.10 -18.00
CA ILE A 184 -13.44 12.37 -19.31
C ILE A 184 -13.14 11.17 -20.22
N GLU A 185 -14.20 10.63 -20.81
CA GLU A 185 -14.12 9.48 -21.75
C GLU A 185 -15.02 9.71 -22.98
N SER A 186 -14.72 9.07 -24.11
CA SER A 186 -15.56 9.15 -25.32
C SER A 186 -15.64 7.82 -26.06
N ASP A 187 -16.78 7.57 -26.71
CA ASP A 187 -17.01 6.47 -27.65
C ASP A 187 -17.00 6.96 -29.12
N ASP A 188 -16.68 8.23 -29.36
CA ASP A 188 -16.53 8.80 -30.70
C ASP A 188 -15.05 8.96 -31.04
N ASP A 189 -14.55 8.13 -31.95
CA ASP A 189 -13.13 8.09 -32.34
C ASP A 189 -12.58 9.48 -32.72
N ASN A 190 -13.37 10.34 -33.39
CA ASN A 190 -12.89 11.67 -33.77
C ASN A 190 -12.71 12.58 -32.55
N VAL A 191 -13.58 12.46 -31.54
CA VAL A 191 -13.47 13.21 -30.29
C VAL A 191 -12.35 12.65 -29.43
N THR A 192 -12.25 11.32 -29.34
CA THR A 192 -11.16 10.60 -28.66
C THR A 192 -9.81 11.03 -29.21
N ASP A 193 -9.61 11.00 -30.53
CA ASP A 193 -8.35 11.37 -31.16
C ASP A 193 -8.06 12.88 -31.05
N TRP A 194 -9.07 13.72 -31.26
CA TRP A 194 -8.88 15.18 -31.25
C TRP A 194 -8.54 15.70 -29.86
N LEU A 195 -9.31 15.30 -28.83
CA LEU A 195 -9.11 15.74 -27.45
C LEU A 195 -8.13 14.86 -26.68
N ARG A 196 -7.75 13.70 -27.23
CA ARG A 196 -6.90 12.67 -26.61
C ARG A 196 -7.43 12.29 -25.21
N VAL A 197 -8.74 12.00 -25.16
CA VAL A 197 -9.47 11.51 -23.98
C VAL A 197 -9.41 9.98 -23.89
N ASP A 198 -9.80 9.39 -22.76
CA ASP A 198 -9.83 7.94 -22.59
C ASP A 198 -11.02 7.30 -23.37
N ASP A 199 -10.88 6.04 -23.77
CA ASP A 199 -11.98 5.25 -24.35
C ASP A 199 -13.12 5.06 -23.34
N LYS A 200 -14.38 5.20 -23.79
CA LYS A 200 -15.56 5.03 -22.93
C LYS A 200 -15.67 3.62 -22.38
N ARG A 201 -15.68 3.51 -21.06
CA ARG A 201 -15.82 2.26 -20.31
C ARG A 201 -17.16 1.58 -20.58
N ARG A 202 -17.19 0.25 -20.50
CA ARG A 202 -18.43 -0.52 -20.69
C ARG A 202 -19.33 -0.42 -19.45
N PRO A 203 -20.66 -0.21 -19.61
CA PRO A 203 -21.57 -0.11 -18.47
C PRO A 203 -21.62 -1.37 -17.59
N ARG A 204 -21.46 -2.55 -18.21
CA ARG A 204 -21.40 -3.84 -17.54
C ARG A 204 -19.96 -4.35 -17.51
N LEU A 205 -19.57 -4.91 -16.38
CA LEU A 205 -18.19 -5.38 -16.18
C LEU A 205 -17.82 -6.55 -17.09
N LEU A 206 -18.71 -7.54 -17.21
CA LEU A 206 -18.56 -8.72 -18.08
C LEU A 206 -19.12 -8.49 -19.49
N ASP A 207 -19.01 -7.27 -20.00
CA ASP A 207 -19.26 -7.00 -21.42
C ASP A 207 -18.33 -7.88 -22.28
N PRO A 208 -18.79 -8.46 -23.42
CA PRO A 208 -17.95 -9.28 -24.28
C PRO A 208 -16.61 -8.63 -24.65
N ALA A 209 -16.59 -7.32 -24.89
CA ALA A 209 -15.35 -6.61 -25.22
C ALA A 209 -14.34 -6.64 -24.07
N ASN A 210 -14.79 -6.49 -22.82
CA ASN A 210 -13.93 -6.56 -21.64
C ASN A 210 -13.41 -7.99 -21.41
N VAL A 211 -14.28 -8.99 -21.58
CA VAL A 211 -13.90 -10.40 -21.48
C VAL A 211 -12.84 -10.77 -22.53
N ASP A 212 -13.04 -10.32 -23.77
CA ASP A 212 -12.09 -10.54 -24.87
C ASP A 212 -10.77 -9.82 -24.63
N TRP A 213 -10.80 -8.58 -24.14
CA TRP A 213 -9.61 -7.82 -23.75
C TRP A 213 -8.78 -8.55 -22.68
N ILE A 214 -9.40 -9.08 -21.63
CA ILE A 214 -8.65 -9.78 -20.56
C ILE A 214 -8.07 -11.10 -21.08
N LYS A 215 -8.82 -11.84 -21.90
CA LYS A 215 -8.31 -13.04 -22.56
C LYS A 215 -7.12 -12.72 -23.45
N TYR A 216 -7.18 -11.59 -24.16
CA TYR A 216 -6.07 -11.08 -24.95
C TYR A 216 -4.87 -10.74 -24.07
N GLU A 217 -5.03 -9.96 -23.00
CA GLU A 217 -3.95 -9.59 -22.07
C GLU A 217 -3.31 -10.81 -21.40
N LEU A 218 -4.13 -11.79 -20.97
CA LEU A 218 -3.65 -13.07 -20.45
C LEU A 218 -2.76 -13.79 -21.47
N LYS A 219 -3.23 -13.91 -22.72
CA LYS A 219 -2.50 -14.60 -23.79
C LYS A 219 -1.23 -13.84 -24.19
N ARG A 220 -1.30 -12.52 -24.34
CA ARG A 220 -0.17 -11.63 -24.60
C ARG A 220 0.90 -11.84 -23.53
N CYS A 221 0.51 -11.73 -22.27
CA CYS A 221 1.44 -11.83 -21.14
C CYS A 221 1.94 -13.27 -20.90
N GLN A 222 1.24 -14.31 -21.39
CA GLN A 222 1.75 -15.69 -21.44
C GLN A 222 2.84 -15.87 -22.49
N ASN A 223 2.74 -15.20 -23.63
CA ASN A 223 3.68 -15.33 -24.74
C ASN A 223 4.89 -14.39 -24.61
N ASP A 224 4.69 -13.20 -24.05
CA ASP A 224 5.64 -12.09 -24.24
C ASP A 224 6.47 -11.76 -22.98
N CYS A 225 6.03 -12.18 -21.78
CA CYS A 225 6.57 -11.64 -20.53
C CYS A 225 7.48 -12.59 -19.72
N ASP A 226 7.83 -13.77 -20.24
CA ASP A 226 8.76 -14.77 -19.64
C ASP A 226 8.57 -15.02 -18.12
N HIS A 227 7.32 -14.94 -17.61
CA HIS A 227 7.03 -15.05 -16.17
C HIS A 227 7.14 -16.46 -15.58
N VAL A 228 7.32 -17.49 -16.42
CA VAL A 228 7.22 -18.89 -16.00
C VAL A 228 8.39 -19.69 -16.57
N LYS A 229 9.21 -20.23 -15.66
CA LYS A 229 10.11 -21.36 -15.92
C LYS A 229 9.69 -22.53 -15.03
N GLU A 230 9.09 -23.54 -15.66
CA GLU A 230 9.00 -24.96 -15.26
C GLU A 230 8.66 -25.33 -13.78
N ASP A 231 7.55 -24.84 -13.20
CA ASP A 231 6.90 -25.54 -12.07
C ASP A 231 5.46 -25.89 -12.45
N THR A 232 5.34 -26.87 -13.36
CA THR A 232 4.07 -27.25 -14.01
C THR A 232 3.26 -28.29 -13.24
N ALA A 233 3.80 -28.83 -12.14
CA ALA A 233 3.21 -29.97 -11.42
C ALA A 233 2.42 -29.60 -10.16
N PHE A 234 2.55 -28.36 -9.65
CA PHE A 234 1.83 -27.97 -8.44
C PHE A 234 0.34 -27.79 -8.70
N ILE A 235 -0.48 -28.45 -7.87
CA ILE A 235 -1.93 -28.28 -7.80
C ILE A 235 -2.29 -28.09 -6.31
N PRO A 236 -3.06 -27.06 -5.94
CA PRO A 236 -3.55 -26.90 -4.58
C PRO A 236 -4.32 -28.13 -4.11
N THR A 237 -4.29 -28.43 -2.81
CA THR A 237 -4.97 -29.61 -2.21
C THR A 237 -6.43 -29.70 -2.63
N ARG A 238 -7.10 -28.56 -2.73
CA ARG A 238 -8.50 -28.43 -3.15
C ARG A 238 -8.69 -27.23 -4.06
N LEU A 239 -9.59 -27.37 -5.03
CA LEU A 239 -10.06 -26.33 -5.93
C LEU A 239 -11.59 -26.42 -6.04
N ILE A 240 -12.23 -25.34 -6.46
CA ILE A 240 -13.64 -25.33 -6.86
C ILE A 240 -13.68 -25.55 -8.37
N ASP A 241 -14.30 -26.63 -8.82
CA ASP A 241 -14.71 -26.81 -10.22
C ASP A 241 -15.96 -25.97 -10.43
N VAL A 242 -15.83 -24.79 -11.06
CA VAL A 242 -16.97 -23.89 -11.31
C VAL A 242 -17.79 -24.31 -12.53
N GLY A 243 -17.39 -25.35 -13.26
CA GLY A 243 -18.03 -25.75 -14.51
C GLY A 243 -17.76 -24.79 -15.66
N SER A 244 -18.53 -24.91 -16.74
CA SER A 244 -18.36 -24.08 -17.95
C SER A 244 -19.61 -23.30 -18.32
N THR A 245 -20.76 -23.65 -17.74
CA THR A 245 -22.06 -23.05 -18.05
C THR A 245 -22.87 -22.77 -16.78
N ASP A 246 -23.92 -21.97 -16.90
CA ASP A 246 -24.83 -21.67 -15.79
C ASP A 246 -25.65 -22.86 -15.29
N LEU A 247 -25.69 -23.95 -16.06
CA LEU A 247 -26.32 -25.20 -15.67
C LEU A 247 -25.42 -26.06 -14.77
N ASP A 248 -24.11 -25.82 -14.78
CA ASP A 248 -23.18 -26.58 -13.97
C ASP A 248 -23.24 -26.11 -12.52
N VAL A 249 -23.42 -27.05 -11.59
CA VAL A 249 -23.35 -26.76 -10.15
C VAL A 249 -21.88 -26.81 -9.74
N PRO A 250 -21.30 -25.71 -9.20
CA PRO A 250 -19.92 -25.73 -8.72
C PRO A 250 -19.72 -26.79 -7.64
N ARG A 251 -18.51 -27.34 -7.50
CA ARG A 251 -18.19 -28.27 -6.41
C ARG A 251 -16.73 -28.21 -6.03
N LEU A 252 -16.41 -28.64 -4.82
CA LEU A 252 -15.04 -28.82 -4.37
C LEU A 252 -14.46 -30.10 -4.99
N VAL A 253 -13.21 -30.03 -5.46
CA VAL A 253 -12.45 -31.16 -6.00
C VAL A 253 -11.06 -31.21 -5.35
N THR A 254 -10.54 -32.42 -5.14
CA THR A 254 -9.21 -32.62 -4.54
C THR A 254 -8.13 -32.82 -5.61
N SER A 255 -6.89 -32.47 -5.28
CA SER A 255 -5.72 -32.68 -6.15
C SER A 255 -5.59 -34.14 -6.62
N ASP A 256 -5.88 -35.13 -5.75
CA ASP A 256 -5.84 -36.56 -6.11
C ASP A 256 -6.72 -36.91 -7.32
N ILE A 257 -7.91 -36.31 -7.39
CA ILE A 257 -8.84 -36.52 -8.51
C ILE A 257 -8.31 -35.84 -9.76
N LEU A 258 -7.77 -34.63 -9.61
CA LEU A 258 -7.23 -33.84 -10.72
C LEU A 258 -5.98 -34.50 -11.32
N HIS A 259 -5.09 -35.06 -10.50
CA HIS A 259 -3.93 -35.81 -10.95
C HIS A 259 -4.33 -37.06 -11.74
N LYS A 260 -5.26 -37.87 -11.22
CA LYS A 260 -5.77 -39.07 -11.91
C LYS A 260 -6.46 -38.74 -13.23
N GLY A 261 -7.23 -37.65 -13.28
CA GLY A 261 -7.89 -37.19 -14.51
C GLY A 261 -6.93 -36.69 -15.60
N ASN A 262 -5.69 -36.34 -15.22
CA ASN A 262 -4.64 -35.88 -16.11
C ASN A 262 -3.58 -36.96 -16.44
N GLU A 263 -3.72 -38.19 -15.94
CA GLU A 263 -2.84 -39.30 -16.32
C GLU A 263 -2.96 -39.56 -17.84
N GLY A 264 -1.95 -39.12 -18.60
CA GLY A 264 -1.89 -39.24 -20.06
C GLY A 264 -1.94 -37.92 -20.85
N ASN A 265 -2.31 -36.80 -20.20
CA ASN A 265 -2.23 -35.45 -20.76
C ASN A 265 -1.39 -34.57 -19.84
N LEU A 266 -0.19 -34.18 -20.28
CA LEU A 266 0.71 -33.26 -19.57
C LEU A 266 0.17 -31.80 -19.50
N ARG A 267 -1.15 -31.59 -19.58
CA ARG A 267 -1.75 -30.26 -19.50
C ARG A 267 -1.82 -29.81 -18.05
N ARG A 268 -1.12 -28.72 -17.76
CA ARG A 268 -1.18 -27.99 -16.49
C ARG A 268 -2.64 -27.68 -16.15
N VAL A 269 -3.05 -27.93 -14.90
CA VAL A 269 -4.36 -27.50 -14.40
C VAL A 269 -4.31 -25.98 -14.22
N GLU A 270 -5.04 -25.27 -15.05
CA GLU A 270 -5.19 -23.81 -14.95
C GLU A 270 -6.29 -23.47 -13.95
N TYR A 271 -5.98 -22.57 -13.01
CA TYR A 271 -6.93 -22.12 -12.01
C TYR A 271 -6.76 -20.63 -11.72
N ALA A 272 -7.87 -20.00 -11.35
CA ALA A 272 -7.88 -18.65 -10.79
C ALA A 272 -7.82 -18.70 -9.26
N THR A 273 -7.41 -17.60 -8.63
CA THR A 273 -7.53 -17.38 -7.18
C THR A 273 -8.38 -16.13 -6.93
N LEU A 274 -9.12 -16.12 -5.82
CA LEU A 274 -9.82 -14.93 -5.34
C LEU A 274 -9.06 -14.32 -4.16
N SER A 275 -8.61 -13.07 -4.32
CA SER A 275 -8.02 -12.27 -3.24
C SER A 275 -9.01 -11.19 -2.81
N TYR A 276 -9.57 -11.30 -1.60
CA TYR A 276 -10.71 -10.48 -1.17
C TYR A 276 -10.77 -10.24 0.34
N CYS A 277 -11.59 -9.28 0.74
CA CYS A 277 -11.85 -8.98 2.14
C CYS A 277 -13.06 -9.77 2.65
N TRP A 278 -12.92 -10.48 3.77
CA TRP A 278 -14.04 -11.13 4.44
C TRP A 278 -15.02 -10.13 5.08
N GLY A 279 -14.58 -8.89 5.37
CA GLY A 279 -15.39 -7.86 6.00
C GLY A 279 -15.28 -7.80 7.52
N SER A 280 -16.34 -7.30 8.17
CA SER A 280 -16.48 -7.26 9.62
C SER A 280 -16.49 -8.68 10.23
N ARG A 281 -16.47 -8.80 11.57
CA ARG A 281 -16.59 -10.13 12.21
C ARG A 281 -17.96 -10.75 11.92
N GLU A 282 -18.98 -9.91 11.85
CA GLU A 282 -20.36 -10.26 11.55
C GLU A 282 -20.48 -10.78 10.12
N ASP A 283 -19.95 -10.03 9.14
CA ASP A 283 -19.94 -10.44 7.73
C ASP A 283 -19.15 -11.73 7.54
N ALA A 284 -17.97 -11.82 8.18
CA ALA A 284 -17.13 -13.01 8.13
C ALA A 284 -17.84 -14.23 8.72
N ALA A 285 -18.82 -14.08 9.61
CA ALA A 285 -19.60 -15.20 10.15
C ALA A 285 -20.61 -15.74 9.12
N GLU A 286 -21.12 -14.88 8.24
CA GLU A 286 -22.06 -15.23 7.15
C GLU A 286 -21.35 -15.79 5.91
N GLN A 287 -20.03 -15.62 5.79
CA GLN A 287 -19.25 -16.23 4.73
C GLN A 287 -19.43 -17.76 4.70
N LEU A 288 -19.81 -18.29 3.54
CA LEU A 288 -19.84 -19.74 3.31
C LEU A 288 -18.43 -20.31 3.46
N LYS A 289 -18.30 -21.36 4.28
CA LYS A 289 -17.03 -21.98 4.65
C LYS A 289 -17.10 -23.49 4.54
N THR A 290 -16.00 -24.09 4.08
CA THR A 290 -15.80 -25.53 4.22
C THR A 290 -15.32 -25.83 5.63
N THR A 291 -15.98 -26.76 6.30
CA THR A 291 -15.63 -27.31 7.61
C THR A 291 -15.64 -28.84 7.50
N ARG A 292 -15.13 -29.54 8.52
CA ARG A 292 -15.20 -31.02 8.54
C ARG A 292 -16.64 -31.55 8.42
N LYS A 293 -17.66 -30.80 8.84
CA LYS A 293 -19.06 -31.22 8.84
C LYS A 293 -19.70 -31.21 7.46
N ASN A 294 -19.42 -30.18 6.65
CA ASN A 294 -20.03 -29.98 5.33
C ASN A 294 -19.06 -30.29 4.18
N LEU A 295 -17.87 -30.83 4.46
CA LEU A 295 -16.90 -31.20 3.42
C LEU A 295 -17.48 -32.18 2.40
N SER A 296 -18.22 -33.21 2.84
CA SER A 296 -18.85 -34.17 1.92
C SER A 296 -19.88 -33.51 1.00
N GLU A 297 -20.70 -32.62 1.55
CA GLU A 297 -21.71 -31.87 0.79
C GLU A 297 -21.03 -30.96 -0.24
N HIS A 298 -19.96 -30.27 0.14
CA HIS A 298 -19.20 -29.40 -0.76
C HIS A 298 -18.50 -30.16 -1.90
N LEU A 299 -18.09 -31.42 -1.68
CA LEU A 299 -17.55 -32.29 -2.72
C LEU A 299 -18.62 -32.75 -3.74
N GLU A 300 -19.87 -32.87 -3.30
CA GLU A 300 -21.01 -33.21 -4.17
C GLU A 300 -21.48 -32.00 -4.98
N GLY A 301 -21.68 -30.85 -4.34
CA GLY A 301 -22.12 -29.63 -4.99
C GLY A 301 -22.29 -28.43 -4.04
N ILE A 302 -21.98 -27.25 -4.55
CA ILE A 302 -22.12 -25.95 -3.90
C ILE A 302 -22.89 -25.04 -4.87
N PRO A 303 -24.24 -24.98 -4.78
CA PRO A 303 -25.03 -24.12 -5.64
C PRO A 303 -24.58 -22.65 -5.54
N LEU A 304 -24.50 -21.96 -6.68
CA LEU A 304 -24.01 -20.58 -6.76
C LEU A 304 -24.78 -19.62 -5.85
N ASP A 305 -26.08 -19.83 -5.68
CA ASP A 305 -26.93 -18.96 -4.85
C ASP A 305 -26.66 -19.09 -3.34
N PHE A 306 -25.95 -20.14 -2.90
CA PHE A 306 -25.48 -20.26 -1.52
C PHE A 306 -24.08 -19.69 -1.31
N MET A 307 -23.34 -19.41 -2.38
CA MET A 307 -22.06 -18.74 -2.27
C MET A 307 -22.27 -17.28 -1.85
N SER A 308 -21.31 -16.74 -1.10
CA SER A 308 -21.34 -15.31 -0.83
C SER A 308 -21.22 -14.51 -2.12
N PRO A 309 -21.83 -13.30 -2.18
CA PRO A 309 -21.87 -12.48 -3.39
C PRO A 309 -20.54 -12.32 -4.12
N VAL A 310 -19.44 -12.07 -3.40
CA VAL A 310 -18.11 -11.94 -4.03
C VAL A 310 -17.64 -13.24 -4.68
N VAL A 311 -17.86 -14.39 -4.01
CA VAL A 311 -17.43 -15.71 -4.51
C VAL A 311 -18.29 -16.13 -5.71
N LYS A 312 -19.59 -15.86 -5.66
CA LYS A 312 -20.52 -16.08 -6.77
C LYS A 312 -20.08 -15.29 -8.00
N ASP A 313 -19.82 -14.00 -7.84
CA ASP A 313 -19.35 -13.13 -8.92
C ASP A 313 -18.01 -13.59 -9.50
N THR A 314 -17.11 -14.10 -8.65
CA THR A 314 -15.85 -14.68 -9.11
C THR A 314 -16.02 -15.98 -9.87
N ALA A 315 -16.93 -16.87 -9.46
CA ALA A 315 -17.24 -18.06 -10.23
C ALA A 315 -17.81 -17.71 -11.62
N ILE A 316 -18.70 -16.72 -11.72
CA ILE A 316 -19.24 -16.22 -12.99
C ILE A 316 -18.12 -15.61 -13.86
N THR A 317 -17.25 -14.80 -13.25
CA THR A 317 -16.09 -14.22 -13.94
C THR A 317 -15.15 -15.30 -14.48
N CYS A 318 -14.87 -16.34 -13.68
CA CYS A 318 -14.06 -17.48 -14.10
C CYS A 318 -14.65 -18.20 -15.31
N ARG A 319 -15.97 -18.47 -15.31
CA ARG A 319 -16.67 -19.05 -16.47
C ARG A 319 -16.53 -18.18 -17.72
N ALA A 320 -16.75 -16.87 -17.60
CA ALA A 320 -16.62 -15.93 -18.72
C ALA A 320 -15.20 -15.93 -19.32
N LEU A 321 -14.19 -16.00 -18.46
CA LEU A 321 -12.77 -16.08 -18.85
C LEU A 321 -12.33 -17.47 -19.34
N GLY A 322 -13.17 -18.50 -19.20
CA GLY A 322 -12.84 -19.88 -19.55
C GLY A 322 -11.95 -20.60 -18.53
N LEU A 323 -11.84 -20.07 -17.30
CA LEU A 323 -11.11 -20.68 -16.20
C LEU A 323 -12.06 -21.58 -15.39
N ARG A 324 -11.87 -22.90 -15.51
CA ARG A 324 -12.77 -23.88 -14.89
C ARG A 324 -12.55 -24.05 -13.39
N TYR A 325 -11.34 -23.81 -12.90
CA TYR A 325 -11.00 -24.02 -11.50
C TYR A 325 -10.73 -22.71 -10.79
N LEU A 326 -11.24 -22.60 -9.57
CA LEU A 326 -11.08 -21.43 -8.71
C LEU A 326 -10.63 -21.85 -7.32
N TRP A 327 -9.66 -21.15 -6.75
CA TRP A 327 -9.26 -21.30 -5.36
C TRP A 327 -9.79 -20.11 -4.53
N VAL A 328 -10.47 -20.41 -3.42
CA VAL A 328 -10.97 -19.43 -2.44
C VAL A 328 -10.62 -19.95 -1.05
N ASP A 329 -9.91 -19.17 -0.25
CA ASP A 329 -9.44 -19.56 1.08
C ASP A 329 -10.56 -20.14 1.97
N ALA A 330 -11.73 -19.50 2.01
CA ALA A 330 -12.88 -19.91 2.82
C ALA A 330 -13.43 -21.30 2.44
N LEU A 331 -13.26 -21.74 1.19
CA LEU A 331 -13.83 -22.98 0.66
C LEU A 331 -12.77 -24.07 0.40
N CYS A 332 -11.56 -23.69 0.05
CA CYS A 332 -10.45 -24.60 -0.25
C CYS A 332 -9.60 -24.94 0.98
N ILE A 333 -9.76 -24.22 2.10
CA ILE A 333 -9.17 -24.56 3.40
C ILE A 333 -10.29 -25.01 4.34
N ILE A 334 -10.06 -26.09 5.10
CA ILE A 334 -11.03 -26.59 6.07
C ILE A 334 -11.00 -25.69 7.31
N GLN A 335 -12.00 -24.83 7.42
CA GLN A 335 -12.14 -23.86 8.49
C GLN A 335 -12.42 -24.54 9.83
N GLY A 336 -11.76 -24.05 10.88
CA GLY A 336 -11.82 -24.62 12.23
C GLY A 336 -10.95 -25.88 12.41
N ASP A 337 -10.20 -26.30 11.39
CA ASP A 337 -9.22 -27.38 11.48
C ASP A 337 -7.81 -26.80 11.52
N ILE A 338 -7.13 -26.97 12.66
CA ILE A 338 -5.83 -26.35 12.89
C ILE A 338 -4.69 -27.05 12.12
N GLU A 339 -4.81 -28.34 11.84
CA GLU A 339 -3.79 -29.09 11.09
C GLU A 339 -3.86 -28.73 9.61
N ASP A 340 -5.08 -28.69 9.06
CA ASP A 340 -5.31 -28.26 7.68
C ASP A 340 -4.90 -26.80 7.47
N TRP A 341 -5.30 -25.89 8.38
CA TRP A 341 -4.89 -24.48 8.30
C TRP A 341 -3.37 -24.30 8.32
N ASN A 342 -2.66 -25.05 9.16
CA ASN A 342 -1.20 -24.99 9.21
C ASN A 342 -0.56 -25.47 7.90
N SER A 343 -1.08 -26.55 7.30
CA SER A 343 -0.58 -27.05 6.01
C SER A 343 -0.86 -26.05 4.90
N GLU A 344 -2.10 -25.57 4.79
CA GLU A 344 -2.53 -24.71 3.69
C GLU A 344 -1.90 -23.31 3.79
N SER A 345 -1.79 -22.71 4.99
CA SER A 345 -1.19 -21.37 5.17
C SER A 345 0.28 -21.30 4.73
N LEU A 346 1.06 -22.37 4.93
CA LEU A 346 2.45 -22.45 4.45
C LEU A 346 2.52 -22.53 2.93
N THR A 347 1.56 -23.22 2.29
CA THR A 347 1.51 -23.36 0.83
C THR A 347 0.77 -22.23 0.11
N MET A 348 0.10 -21.34 0.84
CA MET A 348 -0.78 -20.30 0.28
C MET A 348 -0.05 -19.41 -0.71
N GLY A 349 1.18 -18.98 -0.39
CA GLY A 349 2.01 -18.22 -1.32
C GLY A 349 2.27 -18.95 -2.65
N ARG A 350 2.43 -20.29 -2.60
CA ARG A 350 2.58 -21.13 -3.81
C ARG A 350 1.28 -21.22 -4.61
N VAL A 351 0.13 -21.22 -3.95
CA VAL A 351 -1.19 -21.18 -4.63
C VAL A 351 -1.32 -19.93 -5.49
N TYR A 352 -1.00 -18.75 -4.95
CA TYR A 352 -1.03 -17.50 -5.74
C TYR A 352 0.08 -17.46 -6.79
N TYR A 353 1.28 -17.92 -6.45
CA TYR A 353 2.43 -18.00 -7.38
C TYR A 353 2.15 -18.86 -8.63
N CYS A 354 1.48 -20.00 -8.46
CA CYS A 354 1.17 -20.95 -9.53
C CYS A 354 -0.17 -20.67 -10.22
N SER A 355 -0.98 -19.71 -9.75
CA SER A 355 -2.27 -19.36 -10.35
C SER A 355 -2.11 -18.80 -11.76
N THR A 356 -3.12 -19.03 -12.60
CA THR A 356 -3.21 -18.43 -13.95
C THR A 356 -3.56 -16.95 -13.84
N LEU A 357 -4.47 -16.60 -12.93
CA LEU A 357 -4.94 -15.25 -12.69
C LEU A 357 -5.45 -15.11 -11.25
N THR A 358 -5.04 -14.06 -10.56
CA THR A 358 -5.61 -13.66 -9.27
C THR A 358 -6.62 -12.54 -9.49
N ILE A 359 -7.86 -12.75 -9.08
CA ILE A 359 -8.94 -11.76 -9.20
C ILE A 359 -9.04 -10.99 -7.87
N CYS A 360 -8.97 -9.66 -7.96
CA CYS A 360 -8.93 -8.74 -6.82
C CYS A 360 -10.06 -7.70 -6.92
N PRO A 361 -11.24 -7.97 -6.33
CA PRO A 361 -12.33 -7.00 -6.26
C PRO A 361 -12.00 -5.86 -5.29
N LEU A 362 -11.57 -4.70 -5.81
CA LEU A 362 -11.13 -3.56 -4.98
C LEU A 362 -12.29 -2.79 -4.35
N THR A 363 -13.49 -2.90 -4.94
CA THR A 363 -14.72 -2.28 -4.43
C THR A 363 -15.36 -3.04 -3.27
N SER A 364 -15.08 -4.35 -3.15
CA SER A 364 -15.64 -5.21 -2.11
C SER A 364 -14.81 -5.12 -0.83
N ALA A 365 -15.33 -4.43 0.18
CA ALA A 365 -14.75 -4.40 1.52
C ALA A 365 -15.17 -5.63 2.38
N SER A 366 -16.10 -6.43 1.88
CA SER A 366 -16.72 -7.56 2.59
C SER A 366 -17.07 -8.71 1.64
N CYS A 367 -17.15 -9.92 2.18
CA CYS A 367 -17.56 -11.10 1.42
C CYS A 367 -19.02 -11.02 0.95
N LEU A 368 -19.83 -10.21 1.64
CA LEU A 368 -21.24 -9.98 1.34
C LEU A 368 -21.46 -8.93 0.23
N GLN A 369 -20.38 -8.42 -0.36
CA GLN A 369 -20.44 -7.42 -1.43
C GLN A 369 -19.98 -8.04 -2.75
N GLY A 370 -20.94 -8.24 -3.66
CA GLY A 370 -20.63 -8.53 -5.06
C GLY A 370 -19.98 -7.33 -5.74
N TYR A 371 -19.36 -7.57 -6.88
CA TYR A 371 -18.69 -6.56 -7.69
C TYR A 371 -19.24 -6.48 -9.13
N LEU A 372 -20.04 -7.44 -9.60
CA LEU A 372 -20.58 -7.47 -10.99
C LEU A 372 -21.78 -6.55 -11.24
N GLY A 373 -22.07 -5.62 -10.33
CA GLY A 373 -23.13 -4.62 -10.51
C GLY A 373 -22.88 -3.66 -11.67
N GLU A 374 -23.92 -2.95 -12.11
CA GLU A 374 -23.79 -1.91 -13.13
C GLU A 374 -22.96 -0.73 -12.59
N ARG A 375 -22.11 -0.16 -13.45
CA ARG A 375 -21.32 1.02 -13.08
C ARG A 375 -22.22 2.23 -12.89
N ALA A 376 -21.81 3.14 -12.00
CA ALA A 376 -22.47 4.44 -11.89
C ALA A 376 -22.47 5.14 -13.27
N PRO A 377 -23.62 5.64 -13.76
CA PRO A 377 -23.69 6.29 -15.06
C PRO A 377 -22.87 7.58 -15.06
N GLY A 378 -22.28 7.89 -16.22
CA GLY A 378 -21.70 9.20 -16.48
C GLY A 378 -22.74 10.20 -16.99
N LEU A 379 -22.30 11.43 -17.19
CA LEU A 379 -23.05 12.47 -17.89
C LEU A 379 -22.45 12.67 -19.28
N ASP A 380 -23.18 12.25 -20.30
CA ASP A 380 -22.86 12.50 -21.69
C ASP A 380 -23.04 13.99 -22.00
N LEU A 381 -22.05 14.60 -22.65
CA LEU A 381 -21.99 16.02 -23.03
C LEU A 381 -21.61 16.15 -24.50
N PRO A 382 -22.32 16.99 -25.28
CA PRO A 382 -22.03 17.17 -26.69
C PRO A 382 -20.73 17.96 -26.89
N PHE A 383 -19.99 17.61 -27.94
CA PHE A 383 -18.81 18.33 -28.39
C PHE A 383 -18.86 18.61 -29.88
N GLN A 384 -18.49 19.83 -30.25
CA GLN A 384 -18.27 20.25 -31.63
C GLN A 384 -17.03 21.13 -31.62
N SER A 385 -15.98 20.69 -32.31
CA SER A 385 -14.79 21.51 -32.51
C SER A 385 -15.16 22.75 -33.32
N LYS A 386 -14.67 23.91 -32.88
CA LYS A 386 -14.75 25.17 -33.64
C LYS A 386 -13.58 25.35 -34.59
N ARG A 387 -12.52 24.57 -34.42
CA ARG A 387 -11.35 24.53 -35.32
C ARG A 387 -11.54 23.57 -36.48
N ARG A 388 -12.25 22.46 -36.25
CA ARG A 388 -12.49 21.39 -37.23
C ARG A 388 -13.92 20.92 -37.23
N GLU A 389 -14.68 21.32 -38.24
CA GLU A 389 -16.10 20.95 -38.38
C GLU A 389 -16.33 19.42 -38.40
N SER A 390 -15.36 18.65 -38.91
CA SER A 390 -15.41 17.18 -38.94
C SER A 390 -15.37 16.53 -37.56
N VAL A 391 -14.85 17.22 -36.53
CA VAL A 391 -14.76 16.69 -35.18
C VAL A 391 -16.01 17.09 -34.40
N ARG A 392 -16.93 16.14 -34.27
CA ARG A 392 -18.19 16.27 -33.53
C ARG A 392 -18.53 14.94 -32.88
N GLY A 393 -19.14 14.97 -31.71
CA GLY A 393 -19.51 13.76 -30.99
C GLY A 393 -19.91 14.06 -29.57
N THR A 394 -19.65 13.12 -28.67
CA THR A 394 -19.99 13.20 -27.25
C THR A 394 -18.78 12.80 -26.41
N TYR A 395 -18.53 13.51 -25.32
CA TYR A 395 -17.67 13.02 -24.24
C TYR A 395 -18.48 12.89 -22.96
N THR A 396 -18.01 12.06 -22.04
CA THR A 396 -18.74 11.66 -20.86
C THR A 396 -17.97 12.10 -19.62
N PHE A 397 -18.63 12.80 -18.71
CA PHE A 397 -18.11 13.01 -17.36
C PHE A 397 -18.49 11.85 -16.46
N PHE A 398 -17.51 11.25 -15.80
CA PHE A 398 -17.79 10.27 -14.74
C PHE A 398 -16.93 10.54 -13.50
N PRO A 399 -17.42 10.21 -12.30
CA PRO A 399 -16.71 10.56 -11.06
C PRO A 399 -15.33 9.92 -11.01
N SER A 400 -14.31 10.73 -10.73
CA SER A 400 -12.96 10.23 -10.49
C SER A 400 -12.81 9.70 -9.07
N SER A 401 -11.95 8.70 -8.92
CA SER A 401 -11.54 8.18 -7.62
C SER A 401 -10.49 9.08 -6.94
N ASP A 402 -10.00 10.17 -7.56
CA ASP A 402 -9.00 11.08 -6.97
C ASP A 402 -9.45 12.55 -6.89
N ASP A 403 -9.51 13.11 -5.67
CA ASP A 403 -9.78 14.52 -5.39
C ASP A 403 -8.56 15.26 -4.81
N ARG A 404 -7.42 14.57 -4.62
CA ARG A 404 -6.29 15.01 -3.77
C ARG A 404 -5.21 15.76 -4.56
N LYS A 405 -5.40 17.08 -4.66
CA LYS A 405 -4.48 18.11 -5.19
C LYS A 405 -4.24 18.07 -6.71
N PRO A 406 -4.16 19.24 -7.37
CA PRO A 406 -4.06 19.35 -8.84
C PRO A 406 -2.74 18.89 -9.49
N ILE A 407 -1.74 18.40 -8.72
CA ILE A 407 -0.34 18.29 -9.19
C ILE A 407 0.23 16.85 -9.06
N TRP A 408 -0.54 15.88 -8.55
CA TRP A 408 -0.03 14.50 -8.36
C TRP A 408 -0.94 13.49 -9.01
N ASN A 409 -0.88 13.37 -10.33
CA ASN A 409 -1.63 12.35 -11.04
C ASN A 409 -1.00 10.98 -10.80
N SER A 410 -1.67 10.18 -9.98
CA SER A 410 -1.40 8.74 -9.93
C SER A 410 -2.24 8.05 -11.00
N SER A 411 -1.73 6.97 -11.60
CA SER A 411 -2.53 6.14 -12.51
C SER A 411 -3.85 5.68 -11.85
N SER A 412 -4.89 5.43 -12.67
CA SER A 412 -6.21 5.00 -12.18
C SER A 412 -6.12 3.77 -11.27
N LEU A 413 -5.25 2.81 -11.59
CA LEU A 413 -4.98 1.64 -10.76
C LEU A 413 -4.44 2.03 -9.37
N ILE A 414 -3.44 2.92 -9.31
CA ILE A 414 -2.87 3.38 -8.03
C ILE A 414 -3.94 4.09 -7.19
N ASN A 415 -4.80 4.88 -7.82
CA ASN A 415 -5.88 5.57 -7.12
C ASN A 415 -6.93 4.61 -6.55
N ASP A 416 -7.29 3.59 -7.30
CA ASP A 416 -8.23 2.56 -6.85
C ASP A 416 -7.62 1.72 -5.72
N LEU A 417 -6.35 1.32 -5.82
CA LEU A 417 -5.62 0.62 -4.75
C LEU A 417 -5.52 1.46 -3.47
N LYS A 418 -5.14 2.74 -3.57
CA LYS A 418 -5.02 3.65 -2.41
C LYS A 418 -6.32 3.80 -1.60
N ARG A 419 -7.47 3.52 -2.21
CA ARG A 419 -8.80 3.63 -1.59
C ARG A 419 -9.39 2.29 -1.18
N ALA A 420 -8.87 1.20 -1.74
CA ALA A 420 -9.37 -0.13 -1.49
C ALA A 420 -9.05 -0.57 -0.05
N VAL A 421 -10.07 -1.06 0.67
CA VAL A 421 -9.85 -1.73 1.96
C VAL A 421 -8.97 -2.97 1.78
N TRP A 422 -9.06 -3.62 0.61
CA TRP A 422 -8.21 -4.73 0.18
C TRP A 422 -6.73 -4.44 0.37
N GLU A 423 -6.27 -3.25 -0.05
CA GLU A 423 -4.87 -2.86 0.04
C GLU A 423 -4.43 -2.75 1.51
N THR A 424 -5.34 -2.46 2.43
CA THR A 424 -4.96 -2.34 3.85
C THR A 424 -4.83 -3.67 4.58
N ARG A 425 -5.23 -4.81 4.00
CA ARG A 425 -5.31 -6.10 4.71
C ARG A 425 -3.95 -6.82 4.74
N GLY A 426 -3.64 -7.51 5.83
CA GLY A 426 -2.37 -8.23 6.00
C GLY A 426 -2.20 -9.39 5.02
N TRP A 427 -3.20 -10.27 4.95
CA TRP A 427 -3.15 -11.46 4.09
C TRP A 427 -3.03 -11.13 2.60
N THR A 428 -3.66 -10.04 2.12
CA THR A 428 -3.63 -9.63 0.70
C THR A 428 -2.23 -9.23 0.23
N PHE A 429 -1.29 -8.93 1.15
CA PHE A 429 0.09 -8.63 0.80
C PHE A 429 0.76 -9.79 0.06
N GLN A 430 0.70 -11.02 0.58
CA GLN A 430 1.29 -12.17 -0.12
C GLN A 430 0.55 -12.46 -1.43
N GLU A 431 -0.77 -12.33 -1.42
CA GLU A 431 -1.64 -12.58 -2.57
C GLU A 431 -1.26 -11.65 -3.73
N ASN A 432 -0.99 -10.37 -3.44
CA ASN A 432 -0.49 -9.41 -4.41
C ASN A 432 0.94 -9.75 -4.88
N MET A 433 1.87 -9.85 -3.94
CA MET A 433 3.32 -9.91 -4.22
C MET A 433 3.79 -11.19 -4.93
N LEU A 434 3.02 -12.29 -4.82
CA LEU A 434 3.38 -13.59 -5.38
C LEU A 434 2.59 -13.93 -6.65
N SER A 435 1.47 -13.27 -6.91
CA SER A 435 0.66 -13.53 -8.10
C SER A 435 1.41 -13.18 -9.38
N THR A 436 1.35 -14.07 -10.38
CA THR A 436 1.94 -13.81 -11.70
C THR A 436 1.19 -12.71 -12.45
N ARG A 437 -0.15 -12.77 -12.35
CA ARG A 437 -1.10 -11.95 -13.08
C ARG A 437 -2.22 -11.59 -12.14
N LEU A 438 -2.59 -10.32 -12.11
CA LEU A 438 -3.63 -9.76 -11.26
C LEU A 438 -4.68 -9.10 -12.14
N LEU A 439 -5.95 -9.35 -11.84
CA LEU A 439 -7.07 -8.61 -12.37
C LEU A 439 -7.67 -7.80 -11.22
N PHE A 440 -7.34 -6.51 -11.17
CA PHE A 440 -7.93 -5.57 -10.24
C PHE A 440 -9.25 -5.05 -10.79
N ILE A 441 -10.31 -5.17 -10.00
CA ILE A 441 -11.64 -4.68 -10.36
C ILE A 441 -11.92 -3.45 -9.51
N GLY A 442 -11.62 -2.28 -10.07
CA GLY A 442 -11.87 -0.98 -9.47
C GLY A 442 -13.33 -0.53 -9.59
N PRO A 443 -13.73 0.55 -8.89
CA PRO A 443 -15.06 1.15 -9.04
C PRO A 443 -15.30 1.69 -10.45
N GLY A 444 -14.24 2.13 -11.11
CA GLY A 444 -14.31 2.83 -12.38
C GLY A 444 -13.87 2.00 -13.57
N LEU A 445 -12.89 1.09 -13.40
CA LEU A 445 -12.15 0.40 -14.47
C LEU A 445 -11.70 -1.01 -14.02
N TRP A 446 -11.45 -1.90 -14.99
CA TRP A 446 -10.68 -3.13 -14.78
C TRP A 446 -9.21 -2.89 -15.13
N HIS A 447 -8.31 -3.47 -14.35
CA HIS A 447 -6.87 -3.37 -14.58
C HIS A 447 -6.24 -4.75 -14.58
N PHE A 448 -5.55 -5.09 -15.67
CA PHE A 448 -4.69 -6.24 -15.75
C PHE A 448 -3.26 -5.83 -15.35
N ALA A 449 -2.62 -6.59 -14.48
CA ALA A 449 -1.25 -6.33 -14.05
C ALA A 449 -0.42 -7.60 -14.00
N CYS A 450 0.87 -7.46 -14.31
CA CYS A 450 1.91 -8.49 -14.22
C CYS A 450 3.24 -7.83 -13.86
N GLU A 451 4.30 -8.61 -13.65
CA GLU A 451 5.61 -8.06 -13.23
C GLU A 451 6.22 -7.03 -14.20
N ASN A 452 5.78 -7.02 -15.47
CA ASN A 452 6.30 -6.15 -16.52
C ASN A 452 5.47 -4.87 -16.73
N GLY A 453 4.36 -4.69 -16.00
CA GLY A 453 3.49 -3.53 -16.14
C GLY A 453 2.01 -3.82 -15.93
N SER A 454 1.19 -2.79 -16.13
CA SER A 454 -0.26 -2.91 -16.07
C SER A 454 -0.94 -2.24 -17.26
N THR A 455 -2.09 -2.77 -17.64
CA THR A 455 -2.98 -2.26 -18.68
C THR A 455 -4.38 -2.14 -18.10
N SER A 456 -5.10 -1.10 -18.50
CA SER A 456 -6.47 -0.83 -18.02
C SER A 456 -7.47 -0.96 -19.17
N GLU A 457 -8.74 -1.16 -18.84
CA GLU A 457 -9.84 -1.27 -19.81
C GLU A 457 -9.92 -0.08 -20.78
N ASN A 458 -9.53 1.11 -20.33
CA ASN A 458 -9.49 2.34 -21.13
C ASN A 458 -8.18 2.49 -21.93
N SER A 459 -7.52 1.38 -22.27
CA SER A 459 -6.26 1.34 -23.03
C SER A 459 -5.04 1.96 -22.33
N TYR A 460 -5.18 2.48 -21.10
CA TYR A 460 -4.05 3.07 -20.37
C TYR A 460 -3.01 2.00 -19.98
N VAL A 461 -1.75 2.24 -20.34
CA VAL A 461 -0.62 1.34 -20.08
C VAL A 461 0.37 2.00 -19.13
N ASN A 462 0.70 1.32 -18.04
CA ASN A 462 1.81 1.66 -17.17
C ASN A 462 2.98 0.70 -17.42
N LEU A 463 4.11 1.25 -17.90
CA LEU A 463 5.34 0.52 -18.14
C LEU A 463 6.22 0.61 -16.88
N GLY A 464 6.41 -0.50 -16.18
CA GLY A 464 7.17 -0.52 -14.92
C GLY A 464 6.76 -1.65 -13.99
N SER A 465 7.50 -1.84 -12.91
CA SER A 465 7.13 -2.79 -11.86
C SER A 465 5.77 -2.38 -11.27
N VAL A 466 4.86 -3.35 -11.08
CA VAL A 466 3.54 -3.17 -10.46
C VAL A 466 3.64 -2.27 -9.23
N VAL A 467 2.56 -1.57 -8.90
CA VAL A 467 2.41 -0.63 -7.75
C VAL A 467 3.08 -1.09 -6.44
N HIS A 468 3.30 -2.39 -6.24
CA HIS A 468 3.90 -2.99 -5.04
C HIS A 468 5.23 -3.73 -5.24
N GLY A 469 5.80 -3.77 -6.44
CA GLY A 469 6.94 -4.67 -6.72
C GLY A 469 6.50 -6.14 -6.76
N SER A 470 7.36 -7.02 -7.30
CA SER A 470 7.14 -8.47 -7.30
C SER A 470 8.14 -9.17 -6.40
N LEU A 471 7.66 -10.07 -5.55
CA LEU A 471 8.50 -10.98 -4.76
C LEU A 471 8.71 -12.34 -5.45
N ARG A 472 8.15 -12.56 -6.64
CA ARG A 472 8.41 -13.79 -7.40
C ARG A 472 9.88 -13.99 -7.77
N PRO A 473 10.68 -12.95 -8.11
CA PRO A 473 12.11 -13.14 -8.35
C PRO A 473 12.85 -13.74 -7.16
N LEU A 474 12.45 -13.40 -5.92
CA LEU A 474 12.98 -14.03 -4.71
C LEU A 474 12.68 -15.53 -4.71
N VAL A 475 11.42 -15.91 -4.96
CA VAL A 475 11.00 -17.32 -5.03
C VAL A 475 11.69 -18.07 -6.18
N ASN A 476 11.88 -17.44 -7.34
CA ASN A 476 12.58 -18.03 -8.48
C ASN A 476 14.03 -18.35 -8.11
N ILE A 477 14.75 -17.38 -7.52
CA ILE A 477 16.14 -17.55 -7.10
C ILE A 477 16.28 -18.65 -6.04
N ALA A 478 15.32 -18.76 -5.12
CA ALA A 478 15.30 -19.80 -4.07
C ALA A 478 15.16 -21.22 -4.63
N ARG A 479 14.61 -21.38 -5.83
CA ARG A 479 14.40 -22.67 -6.51
C ARG A 479 15.52 -23.02 -7.49
N GLU A 480 16.33 -22.05 -7.88
CA GLU A 480 17.49 -22.29 -8.74
C GLU A 480 18.59 -23.05 -7.99
N PRO A 481 19.39 -23.87 -8.70
CA PRO A 481 20.58 -24.47 -8.13
C PRO A 481 21.53 -23.41 -7.56
N LYS A 482 22.17 -23.71 -6.42
CA LYS A 482 23.14 -22.81 -5.80
C LYS A 482 24.31 -22.55 -6.77
N PRO A 483 24.66 -21.28 -7.05
CA PRO A 483 25.80 -20.95 -7.89
C PRO A 483 27.11 -21.49 -7.32
N THR A 484 28.06 -21.84 -8.20
CA THR A 484 29.40 -22.24 -7.80
C THR A 484 30.33 -21.06 -7.54
N ASP A 485 30.08 -19.90 -8.16
CA ASP A 485 30.86 -18.68 -7.96
C ASP A 485 30.54 -18.04 -6.60
N PRO A 486 31.52 -17.91 -5.68
CA PRO A 486 31.31 -17.28 -4.39
C PRO A 486 30.81 -15.83 -4.45
N ILE A 487 31.15 -15.07 -5.50
CA ILE A 487 30.69 -13.68 -5.66
C ILE A 487 29.18 -13.66 -5.92
N GLU A 488 28.72 -14.53 -6.81
CA GLU A 488 27.31 -14.68 -7.14
C GLU A 488 26.48 -15.20 -5.95
N VAL A 489 27.01 -16.16 -5.19
CA VAL A 489 26.38 -16.62 -3.93
C VAL A 489 26.18 -15.45 -2.99
N TRP A 490 27.24 -14.67 -2.73
CA TRP A 490 27.16 -13.49 -1.86
C TRP A 490 26.15 -12.45 -2.38
N ARG A 491 26.10 -12.22 -3.71
CA ARG A 491 25.14 -11.30 -4.33
C ARG A 491 23.70 -11.73 -4.09
N ARG A 492 23.40 -13.03 -4.24
CA ARG A 492 22.07 -13.60 -3.98
C ARG A 492 21.65 -13.42 -2.52
N VAL A 493 22.53 -13.75 -1.57
CA VAL A 493 22.28 -13.59 -0.13
C VAL A 493 22.00 -12.13 0.22
N ARG A 494 22.83 -11.20 -0.26
CA ARG A 494 22.64 -9.76 -0.05
C ARG A 494 21.29 -9.28 -0.60
N ASN A 495 20.96 -9.68 -1.83
CA ASN A 495 19.71 -9.29 -2.47
C ASN A 495 18.49 -9.90 -1.75
N ALA A 496 18.60 -11.12 -1.21
CA ALA A 496 17.54 -11.74 -0.42
C ALA A 496 17.25 -10.96 0.87
N TYR A 497 18.27 -10.45 1.56
CA TYR A 497 18.04 -9.56 2.71
C TYR A 497 17.44 -8.21 2.31
N ALA A 498 17.82 -7.64 1.16
CA ALA A 498 17.18 -6.42 0.66
C ALA A 498 15.69 -6.64 0.33
N ARG A 499 15.36 -7.76 -0.31
CA ARG A 499 13.97 -8.19 -0.53
C ARG A 499 13.22 -8.45 0.78
N TRP A 500 13.90 -8.92 1.82
CA TRP A 500 13.29 -9.06 3.15
C TRP A 500 12.85 -7.71 3.72
N GLU A 501 13.59 -6.62 3.48
CA GLU A 501 13.14 -5.28 3.89
C GLU A 501 11.88 -4.82 3.15
N GLU A 502 11.68 -5.21 1.88
CA GLU A 502 10.42 -4.99 1.15
C GLU A 502 9.28 -5.79 1.80
N ILE A 503 9.54 -7.02 2.25
CA ILE A 503 8.56 -7.83 3.00
C ILE A 503 8.16 -7.15 4.31
N LEU A 504 9.04 -6.38 4.94
CA LEU A 504 8.72 -5.67 6.17
C LEU A 504 7.58 -4.66 5.96
N GLU A 505 7.27 -4.19 4.75
CA GLU A 505 6.11 -3.32 4.48
C GLU A 505 4.77 -3.91 4.98
N ILE A 506 4.71 -5.23 5.19
CA ILE A 506 3.59 -5.92 5.85
C ILE A 506 3.15 -5.27 7.17
N GLN A 507 4.07 -4.59 7.86
CA GLN A 507 3.82 -3.86 9.11
C GLN A 507 2.87 -2.66 8.95
N THR A 508 2.67 -2.17 7.73
CA THR A 508 1.70 -1.10 7.42
C THR A 508 0.28 -1.64 7.21
N ARG A 509 0.11 -2.97 7.14
CA ARG A 509 -1.16 -3.64 6.92
C ARG A 509 -1.91 -3.90 8.23
N SER A 510 -3.23 -4.00 8.11
CA SER A 510 -4.19 -4.28 9.17
C SER A 510 -4.51 -5.79 9.23
N TRP A 511 -4.59 -6.32 10.45
CA TRP A 511 -4.79 -7.73 10.72
C TRP A 511 -6.05 -7.94 11.56
N SER A 512 -6.96 -8.82 11.11
CA SER A 512 -8.12 -9.23 11.91
C SER A 512 -7.69 -9.96 13.19
N TYR A 513 -6.65 -10.79 13.07
CA TYR A 513 -5.96 -11.47 14.17
C TYR A 513 -4.48 -11.13 14.09
N ARG A 514 -3.99 -10.31 15.03
CA ARG A 514 -2.64 -9.72 14.94
C ARG A 514 -1.51 -10.75 15.08
N ASP A 515 -1.80 -11.88 15.72
CA ASP A 515 -0.93 -13.06 15.86
C ASP A 515 -0.78 -13.86 14.54
N ASP A 516 -1.58 -13.56 13.52
CA ASP A 516 -1.38 -14.12 12.17
C ASP A 516 -0.18 -13.52 11.43
N LEU A 517 0.37 -12.38 11.89
CA LEU A 517 1.41 -11.64 11.14
C LEU A 517 2.57 -12.52 10.66
N LEU A 518 3.19 -13.29 11.56
CA LEU A 518 4.33 -14.15 11.23
C LEU A 518 3.92 -15.28 10.28
N ALA A 519 2.79 -15.93 10.56
CA ALA A 519 2.24 -16.95 9.67
C ALA A 519 1.96 -16.38 8.27
N GLY A 520 1.46 -15.16 8.20
CA GLY A 520 1.18 -14.42 6.98
C GLY A 520 2.40 -13.92 6.22
N ILE A 521 3.64 -14.20 6.68
CA ILE A 521 4.88 -14.04 5.90
C ILE A 521 5.75 -15.31 5.92
N ALA A 522 5.26 -16.41 6.50
CA ALA A 522 6.07 -17.61 6.77
C ALA A 522 6.63 -18.25 5.50
N GLY A 523 5.81 -18.37 4.43
CA GLY A 523 6.26 -18.91 3.15
C GLY A 523 7.36 -18.06 2.50
N LEU A 524 7.24 -16.72 2.55
CA LEU A 524 8.27 -15.81 2.06
C LEU A 524 9.57 -15.91 2.89
N ALA A 525 9.43 -16.03 4.21
CA ALA A 525 10.57 -16.26 5.09
C ALA A 525 11.28 -17.58 4.76
N GLU A 526 10.54 -18.65 4.48
CA GLU A 526 11.12 -19.92 4.07
C GLU A 526 11.92 -19.80 2.75
N GLU A 527 11.39 -19.09 1.75
CA GLU A 527 12.09 -18.86 0.48
C GLU A 527 13.35 -18.00 0.67
N CYS A 528 13.30 -16.96 1.53
CA CYS A 528 14.50 -16.23 1.95
C CYS A 528 15.53 -17.15 2.61
N ALA A 529 15.11 -18.01 3.54
CA ALA A 529 15.99 -18.93 4.26
C ALA A 529 16.69 -19.94 3.33
N LYS A 530 16.03 -20.39 2.26
CA LYS A 530 16.64 -21.25 1.23
C LYS A 530 17.81 -20.58 0.51
N ILE A 531 17.73 -19.26 0.30
CA ILE A 531 18.78 -18.48 -0.36
C ILE A 531 19.91 -18.12 0.62
N THR A 532 19.53 -17.62 1.80
CA THR A 532 20.48 -17.10 2.79
C THR A 532 21.16 -18.21 3.60
N GLU A 533 20.54 -19.38 3.69
CA GLU A 533 20.89 -20.46 4.62
C GLU A 533 20.99 -19.95 6.09
N ASP A 534 20.23 -18.89 6.40
CA ASP A 534 20.26 -18.23 7.71
C ASP A 534 19.16 -18.72 8.66
N THR A 535 19.36 -18.53 9.96
CA THR A 535 18.40 -18.85 11.00
C THR A 535 17.41 -17.71 11.19
N TYR A 536 16.12 -18.02 11.06
CA TYR A 536 15.03 -17.08 11.26
C TYR A 536 14.72 -16.88 12.75
N LEU A 537 14.58 -15.63 13.17
CA LEU A 537 14.39 -15.20 14.55
C LEU A 537 13.23 -14.20 14.64
N ALA A 538 11.99 -14.71 14.73
CA ALA A 538 10.80 -13.89 14.98
C ALA A 538 10.67 -12.66 14.05
N GLY A 539 10.88 -12.80 12.74
CA GLY A 539 10.87 -11.68 11.79
C GLY A 539 12.25 -11.10 11.45
N LEU A 540 13.31 -11.60 12.08
CA LEU A 540 14.71 -11.19 11.86
C LEU A 540 15.56 -12.38 11.39
N TRP A 541 16.80 -12.08 10.99
CA TRP A 541 17.77 -13.05 10.47
C TRP A 541 19.02 -13.04 11.34
N MET A 542 19.47 -14.19 11.83
CA MET A 542 20.54 -14.31 12.82
C MET A 542 21.85 -13.67 12.34
N ASN A 543 22.25 -13.91 11.10
CA ASN A 543 23.48 -13.34 10.52
C ASN A 543 23.31 -11.89 10.07
N ASP A 544 22.09 -11.32 10.15
CA ASP A 544 21.79 -9.94 9.80
C ASP A 544 21.25 -9.08 10.95
N LEU A 545 21.31 -9.57 12.18
CA LEU A 545 20.78 -8.88 13.38
C LEU A 545 21.39 -7.48 13.59
N GLN A 546 22.60 -7.20 13.08
CA GLN A 546 23.22 -5.87 13.12
C GLN A 546 22.44 -4.79 12.34
N HIS A 547 21.66 -5.19 11.33
CA HIS A 547 20.69 -4.34 10.64
C HIS A 547 19.30 -4.58 11.22
N GLY A 548 18.98 -5.87 11.38
CA GLY A 548 17.70 -6.34 11.84
C GLY A 548 17.23 -5.66 13.11
N LEU A 549 18.06 -5.59 14.16
CA LEU A 549 17.69 -5.13 15.52
C LEU A 549 17.38 -3.63 15.65
N VAL A 550 17.80 -2.81 14.68
CA VAL A 550 17.88 -1.37 14.85
C VAL A 550 16.79 -0.73 13.99
N TRP A 551 15.57 -0.64 14.52
CA TRP A 551 14.47 0.09 13.88
C TRP A 551 13.99 1.26 14.74
N GLU A 552 13.41 2.27 14.10
CA GLU A 552 12.71 3.38 14.77
C GLU A 552 11.20 3.30 14.54
N MET A 553 10.42 3.80 15.50
CA MET A 553 8.98 3.93 15.35
C MET A 553 8.65 5.22 14.58
N LEU A 554 7.91 5.13 13.48
CA LEU A 554 7.54 6.30 12.67
C LEU A 554 6.49 7.18 13.36
N ASN A 555 5.56 6.56 14.08
CA ASN A 555 4.48 7.24 14.78
C ASN A 555 4.24 6.63 16.17
N PRO A 556 5.21 6.72 17.09
CA PRO A 556 5.08 6.14 18.42
C PRO A 556 3.97 6.84 19.21
N ASP A 557 3.24 6.07 20.03
CA ASP A 557 2.17 6.61 20.86
C ASP A 557 2.73 7.58 21.90
N VAL A 558 1.93 8.59 22.25
CA VAL A 558 2.30 9.53 23.33
C VAL A 558 2.25 8.77 24.66
N GLY A 559 3.32 8.84 25.43
CA GLY A 559 3.40 8.13 26.70
C GLY A 559 4.68 8.40 27.49
N THR A 560 4.98 7.46 28.39
CA THR A 560 6.18 7.41 29.23
C THR A 560 6.85 6.04 29.12
N LEU A 561 8.05 5.91 29.66
CA LEU A 561 8.75 4.62 29.81
C LEU A 561 7.86 3.55 30.46
N GLU A 562 7.12 3.90 31.53
CA GLU A 562 6.23 2.95 32.22
C GLU A 562 5.13 2.42 31.29
N THR A 563 4.51 3.30 30.50
CA THR A 563 3.48 2.88 29.53
C THR A 563 4.07 1.99 28.43
N ALA A 564 5.28 2.30 27.94
CA ALA A 564 5.97 1.49 26.94
C ALA A 564 6.34 0.09 27.48
N LEU A 565 6.81 0.01 28.74
CA LEU A 565 7.10 -1.26 29.41
C LEU A 565 5.85 -2.10 29.61
N ARG A 566 4.73 -1.46 29.98
CA ARG A 566 3.43 -2.16 30.12
C ARG A 566 2.97 -2.76 28.80
N GLN A 567 3.09 -2.02 27.69
CA GLN A 567 2.73 -2.53 26.36
C GLN A 567 3.58 -3.74 25.94
N LYS A 568 4.86 -3.77 26.29
CA LYS A 568 5.77 -4.89 26.00
C LYS A 568 5.48 -6.11 26.88
N ARG A 569 5.11 -5.90 28.14
CA ARG A 569 4.81 -6.97 29.11
C ARG A 569 3.45 -7.63 28.86
N ASP A 570 2.43 -6.82 28.64
CA ASP A 570 1.04 -7.27 28.57
C ASP A 570 0.56 -7.34 27.11
N GLN A 571 1.41 -7.84 26.20
CA GLN A 571 1.05 -7.95 24.78
C GLN A 571 -0.15 -8.90 24.60
N LYS A 572 -1.25 -8.39 24.01
CA LYS A 572 -2.48 -9.15 23.79
C LYS A 572 -3.02 -8.87 22.37
N PRO A 573 -2.93 -9.82 21.43
CA PRO A 573 -2.23 -11.12 21.55
C PRO A 573 -0.71 -10.95 21.59
N TYR A 574 0.01 -11.96 22.11
CA TYR A 574 1.47 -12.03 21.97
C TYR A 574 1.83 -12.39 20.53
N VAL A 575 2.75 -11.64 19.92
CA VAL A 575 3.22 -11.88 18.54
C VAL A 575 4.70 -12.24 18.52
N GLY A 576 5.49 -11.61 19.40
CA GLY A 576 6.92 -11.87 19.49
C GLY A 576 7.60 -11.01 20.56
N PRO A 577 8.90 -11.26 20.79
CA PRO A 577 9.67 -10.64 21.86
C PRO A 577 9.92 -9.15 21.64
N SER A 578 10.27 -8.40 22.69
CA SER A 578 10.35 -6.93 22.62
C SER A 578 11.47 -6.42 21.72
N TRP A 579 12.49 -7.25 21.50
CA TRP A 579 13.59 -7.03 20.56
C TRP A 579 13.24 -7.44 19.14
N SER A 580 12.03 -7.85 18.81
CA SER A 580 11.61 -7.99 17.42
C SER A 580 10.61 -6.89 17.05
N TRP A 581 10.70 -6.40 15.82
CA TRP A 581 9.74 -5.46 15.25
C TRP A 581 8.31 -6.01 15.25
N VAL A 582 8.12 -7.34 15.22
CA VAL A 582 6.77 -7.94 15.21
C VAL A 582 5.98 -7.65 16.48
N SER A 583 6.67 -7.29 17.57
CA SER A 583 6.06 -6.89 18.84
C SER A 583 5.35 -5.52 18.75
N GLN A 584 5.63 -4.74 17.71
CA GLN A 584 5.13 -3.38 17.55
C GLN A 584 3.78 -3.33 16.84
N LEU A 585 2.91 -2.41 17.29
CA LEU A 585 1.59 -2.16 16.70
C LEU A 585 1.58 -0.98 15.72
N ARG A 586 2.57 -0.10 15.82
CA ARG A 586 2.70 1.09 14.99
C ARG A 586 3.76 0.87 13.92
N PRO A 587 3.71 1.63 12.82
CA PRO A 587 4.71 1.47 11.81
C PRO A 587 6.13 1.83 12.26
N PHE A 588 7.13 1.13 11.75
CA PHE A 588 8.56 1.32 11.99
C PHE A 588 9.36 1.47 10.68
N GLU A 589 10.61 1.89 10.80
CA GLU A 589 11.61 1.91 9.74
C GLU A 589 12.91 1.28 10.24
N VAL A 590 13.52 0.37 9.46
CA VAL A 590 14.81 -0.25 9.81
C VAL A 590 15.95 0.72 9.50
N LEU A 591 16.95 0.75 10.37
CA LEU A 591 18.11 1.61 10.28
C LEU A 591 19.42 0.81 10.36
N PRO A 592 20.28 0.86 9.33
CA PRO A 592 20.07 1.52 8.03
C PRO A 592 19.19 0.69 7.08
N CYS A 593 18.31 1.35 6.32
CA CYS A 593 17.52 0.70 5.27
C CYS A 593 18.36 0.44 4.02
N ARG A 594 18.39 -0.80 3.54
CA ARG A 594 19.00 -1.24 2.28
C ARG A 594 18.00 -1.09 1.14
N ARG A 595 17.69 0.14 0.73
CA ARG A 595 16.82 0.32 -0.44
C ARG A 595 17.51 -0.19 -1.71
N TYR A 596 16.88 -1.17 -2.35
CA TYR A 596 17.14 -1.57 -3.73
C TYR A 596 16.48 -0.55 -4.66
N ASN A 597 17.27 0.18 -5.44
CA ASN A 597 16.76 0.87 -6.61
C ASN A 597 17.83 0.81 -7.69
N VAL A 598 17.82 -0.27 -8.47
CA VAL A 598 18.78 -0.48 -9.57
C VAL A 598 18.43 0.40 -10.77
N ASP A 599 17.16 0.80 -10.92
CA ASP A 599 16.66 1.40 -12.15
C ASP A 599 16.33 2.90 -12.04
N ASN A 600 16.51 3.51 -10.87
CA ASN A 600 16.28 4.94 -10.69
C ASN A 600 17.35 5.55 -9.76
N PRO A 601 18.52 5.97 -10.28
CA PRO A 601 19.42 6.82 -9.50
C PRO A 601 18.60 8.03 -9.04
N ARG A 602 18.75 8.44 -7.76
CA ARG A 602 18.08 9.66 -7.28
C ARG A 602 18.33 10.76 -8.31
N PRO A 603 17.28 11.42 -8.86
CA PRO A 603 17.49 12.70 -9.51
C PRO A 603 18.27 13.57 -8.53
N GLN A 604 19.27 14.32 -9.00
CA GLN A 604 19.89 15.34 -8.18
C GLN A 604 18.78 16.29 -7.73
N GLU A 605 18.21 16.07 -6.54
CA GLU A 605 17.23 16.98 -5.97
C GLU A 605 17.92 18.33 -5.88
N LYS A 606 17.46 19.31 -6.66
CA LYS A 606 17.70 20.71 -6.37
C LYS A 606 17.22 20.91 -4.94
N LEU A 607 18.14 21.14 -4.02
CA LEU A 607 17.86 21.44 -2.61
C LEU A 607 16.88 22.62 -2.55
N SER A 608 15.59 22.34 -2.47
CA SER A 608 14.64 23.33 -1.97
C SER A 608 14.92 23.48 -0.48
N ASN A 609 14.92 24.72 0.02
CA ASN A 609 15.22 25.05 1.43
C ASN A 609 14.26 24.39 2.46
N ASN A 610 13.30 23.60 2.01
CA ASN A 610 12.34 22.83 2.82
C ASN A 610 12.48 21.30 2.65
N GLN A 611 13.61 20.81 2.13
CA GLN A 611 13.88 19.37 2.02
C GLN A 611 13.58 18.65 3.34
N LYS A 612 12.66 17.68 3.24
CA LYS A 612 12.19 16.76 4.29
C LYS A 612 13.25 16.58 5.37
N LEU A 613 13.02 17.21 6.52
CA LEU A 613 13.84 17.02 7.68
C LEU A 613 13.75 15.54 8.08
N MET A 614 14.81 14.79 7.78
CA MET A 614 15.25 13.61 8.52
C MET A 614 14.53 12.29 8.17
N SER A 615 15.19 11.48 7.34
CA SER A 615 15.24 10.04 7.57
C SER A 615 16.68 9.63 7.86
N LEU A 616 16.88 8.74 8.84
CA LEU A 616 18.15 8.05 9.08
C LEU A 616 18.47 7.06 7.94
N SER A 617 17.52 6.80 7.02
CA SER A 617 17.75 6.07 5.77
C SER A 617 18.73 6.79 4.83
N ASP A 618 18.85 8.11 4.95
CA ASP A 618 19.79 8.87 4.12
C ASP A 618 21.24 8.67 4.56
N THR A 619 21.52 7.98 5.66
CA THR A 619 22.75 8.17 6.42
C THR A 619 23.68 6.96 6.39
N LEU A 620 23.79 6.35 5.21
CA LEU A 620 24.40 5.04 5.01
C LEU A 620 25.88 5.00 5.43
N PRO A 621 26.24 4.06 6.33
CA PRO A 621 27.58 3.54 6.42
C PRO A 621 27.79 2.42 5.38
N THR A 622 28.89 2.44 4.63
CA THR A 622 29.18 1.40 3.62
C THR A 622 29.56 0.04 4.21
N HIS A 623 29.85 -0.03 5.51
CA HIS A 623 30.33 -1.23 6.20
C HIS A 623 29.78 -1.31 7.63
N VAL A 624 28.89 -2.25 7.91
CA VAL A 624 28.41 -2.49 9.29
C VAL A 624 29.15 -3.67 9.90
N ARG A 625 29.81 -3.44 11.04
CA ARG A 625 30.42 -4.49 11.86
C ARG A 625 29.53 -4.78 13.07
N ALA A 626 29.26 -6.06 13.33
CA ALA A 626 28.64 -6.50 14.57
C ALA A 626 29.62 -6.38 15.75
N GLU A 627 29.15 -5.89 16.89
CA GLU A 627 29.95 -5.72 18.12
C GLU A 627 29.55 -6.68 19.25
N TYR A 628 28.77 -7.71 18.89
CA TYR A 628 28.27 -8.75 19.79
C TYR A 628 28.63 -10.15 19.27
N THR A 629 28.52 -11.15 20.14
CA THR A 629 28.42 -12.56 19.76
C THR A 629 27.18 -13.17 20.37
N ILE A 630 26.49 -14.05 19.66
CA ILE A 630 25.29 -14.72 20.17
C ILE A 630 25.72 -15.89 21.06
N THR A 631 25.23 -15.95 22.30
CA THR A 631 25.56 -16.99 23.28
C THR A 631 24.38 -17.92 23.61
N GLY A 632 23.16 -17.57 23.17
CA GLY A 632 22.00 -18.45 23.29
C GLY A 632 20.78 -17.89 22.57
N ILE A 633 19.96 -18.79 22.03
CA ILE A 633 18.71 -18.45 21.34
C ILE A 633 17.65 -19.45 21.80
N HIS A 634 16.44 -18.96 22.02
CA HIS A 634 15.27 -19.82 22.18
C HIS A 634 14.06 -19.16 21.52
N MET A 635 13.47 -19.83 20.53
CA MET A 635 12.18 -19.45 19.95
C MET A 635 11.14 -20.45 20.44
N ASP A 636 10.18 -20.01 21.25
CA ASP A 636 9.07 -20.84 21.71
C ASP A 636 8.00 -20.86 20.63
N LEU A 637 8.13 -21.79 19.69
CA LEU A 637 7.22 -21.91 18.56
C LEU A 637 5.89 -22.51 19.02
N GLN A 638 4.79 -21.91 18.59
CA GLN A 638 3.47 -22.50 18.84
C GLN A 638 3.32 -23.84 18.10
N TRP A 639 4.02 -24.00 16.96
CA TRP A 639 3.92 -25.15 16.07
C TRP A 639 5.29 -25.54 15.49
N ARG A 640 5.33 -26.48 14.53
CA ARG A 640 6.58 -27.01 13.96
C ARG A 640 7.36 -26.03 13.07
N SER A 641 6.67 -25.05 12.46
CA SER A 641 7.32 -24.11 11.55
C SER A 641 8.10 -23.04 12.32
N PRO A 642 9.40 -22.83 12.05
CA PRO A 642 10.19 -21.77 12.70
C PRO A 642 9.78 -20.37 12.25
N PHE A 643 9.00 -20.26 11.17
CA PHE A 643 8.56 -18.98 10.59
C PHE A 643 7.16 -18.55 11.07
N GLY A 644 6.50 -19.37 11.88
CA GLY A 644 5.11 -19.19 12.29
C GLY A 644 4.93 -18.43 13.62
N ARG A 645 3.80 -18.72 14.28
CA ARG A 645 3.42 -18.08 15.56
C ARG A 645 4.34 -18.49 16.72
N LEU A 646 4.46 -17.60 17.70
CA LEU A 646 5.28 -17.77 18.89
C LEU A 646 4.42 -17.77 20.15
N ASN A 647 4.80 -18.59 21.14
CA ASN A 647 4.34 -18.48 22.52
C ASN A 647 5.22 -17.47 23.29
N PRO A 648 4.71 -16.91 24.41
CA PRO A 648 5.54 -16.14 25.33
C PRO A 648 6.66 -17.00 25.92
N GLY A 649 7.91 -16.55 25.79
CA GLY A 649 9.08 -17.28 26.30
C GLY A 649 10.32 -17.19 25.42
N SER A 650 10.16 -16.73 24.17
CA SER A 650 11.26 -16.53 23.23
C SER A 650 12.27 -15.50 23.74
N TYR A 651 13.57 -15.81 23.64
CA TYR A 651 14.65 -14.92 24.07
C TYR A 651 15.87 -14.97 23.14
N LEU A 652 16.67 -13.91 23.20
CA LEU A 652 17.97 -13.79 22.54
C LEU A 652 19.03 -13.43 23.58
N ARG A 653 20.09 -14.23 23.71
CA ARG A 653 21.22 -13.97 24.60
C ARG A 653 22.44 -13.58 23.79
N MET A 654 22.98 -12.39 24.07
CA MET A 654 24.09 -11.79 23.34
C MET A 654 25.20 -11.41 24.32
N HIS A 655 26.44 -11.76 24.00
CA HIS A 655 27.62 -11.26 24.68
C HIS A 655 28.07 -9.95 24.01
N ALA A 656 27.80 -8.83 24.68
CA ALA A 656 27.97 -7.48 24.12
C ALA A 656 28.34 -6.46 25.22
N SER A 657 28.77 -5.27 24.81
CA SER A 657 29.08 -4.18 25.73
C SER A 657 27.80 -3.45 26.15
N LEU A 658 27.60 -3.36 27.46
CA LEU A 658 26.53 -2.57 28.07
C LEU A 658 27.13 -1.35 28.76
N ALA A 659 26.56 -0.17 28.54
CA ALA A 659 27.03 1.08 29.13
C ALA A 659 25.90 1.91 29.75
N ASP A 660 26.30 2.79 30.66
CA ASP A 660 25.44 3.86 31.16
C ASP A 660 25.24 4.95 30.10
N PHE A 661 24.15 5.69 30.24
CA PHE A 661 23.90 6.86 29.41
C PHE A 661 24.97 7.93 29.70
N PRO A 662 25.51 8.60 28.67
CA PRO A 662 26.53 9.62 28.87
C PRO A 662 25.97 10.90 29.51
N SER A 663 24.68 11.18 29.34
CA SER A 663 23.95 12.30 29.93
C SER A 663 22.43 12.07 29.85
N ASP A 664 21.64 12.98 30.44
CA ASP A 664 20.18 13.02 30.28
C ASP A 664 19.78 13.22 28.81
N VAL A 665 18.57 12.79 28.42
CA VAL A 665 18.10 12.89 27.04
C VAL A 665 17.08 14.02 26.90
N ASN A 666 17.35 14.99 26.03
CA ASN A 666 16.36 15.99 25.64
C ASN A 666 15.47 15.39 24.56
N VAL A 667 14.17 15.31 24.81
CA VAL A 667 13.19 14.75 23.87
C VAL A 667 12.31 15.89 23.35
N GLU A 668 12.31 16.08 22.03
CA GLU A 668 11.44 17.06 21.40
C GLU A 668 10.04 16.48 21.11
N PRO A 669 8.98 17.32 21.17
CA PRO A 669 7.65 16.88 20.82
C PRO A 669 7.55 16.62 19.33
N LYS A 670 6.70 15.66 18.97
CA LYS A 670 6.44 15.31 17.57
C LYS A 670 5.87 16.50 16.80
N ARG A 671 6.49 16.84 15.66
CA ARG A 671 5.95 17.81 14.69
C ARG A 671 5.32 17.06 13.51
N LYS A 672 4.32 17.66 12.87
CA LYS A 672 3.61 17.04 11.74
C LYS A 672 4.61 16.71 10.62
N GLY A 673 4.83 15.42 10.36
CA GLY A 673 5.71 14.93 9.30
C GLY A 673 7.11 14.47 9.74
N ASN A 674 7.51 14.66 11.01
CA ASN A 674 8.83 14.23 11.51
C ASN A 674 8.70 13.32 12.75
N PRO A 675 9.56 12.30 12.90
CA PRO A 675 9.63 11.50 14.14
C PRO A 675 10.08 12.37 15.32
N PRO A 676 9.69 12.02 16.56
CA PRO A 676 10.23 12.68 17.75
C PRO A 676 11.73 12.39 17.84
N ILE A 677 12.53 13.43 18.06
CA ILE A 677 13.99 13.28 18.17
C ILE A 677 14.40 13.49 19.61
N GLY A 678 15.13 12.50 20.13
CA GLY A 678 15.90 12.62 21.36
C GLY A 678 17.37 12.82 21.04
N TYR A 679 18.06 13.61 21.87
CA TYR A 679 19.51 13.74 21.82
C TYR A 679 20.10 13.77 23.23
N PHE A 680 21.30 13.22 23.38
CA PHE A 680 22.03 13.29 24.65
C PHE A 680 22.39 14.75 24.95
N SER A 681 22.18 15.19 26.19
CA SER A 681 22.42 16.58 26.62
C SER A 681 23.87 17.03 26.44
N ASP A 682 24.82 16.09 26.43
CA ASP A 682 26.23 16.33 26.14
C ASP A 682 26.56 16.39 24.64
N GLY A 683 25.56 16.27 23.76
CA GLY A 683 25.70 16.33 22.31
C GLY A 683 26.42 15.14 21.68
N SER A 684 26.64 14.04 22.42
CA SER A 684 27.40 12.86 21.95
C SER A 684 26.70 12.05 20.85
N GLY A 685 25.39 12.22 20.67
CA GLY A 685 24.61 11.45 19.72
C GLY A 685 23.10 11.63 19.81
N LEU A 686 22.40 10.76 19.07
CA LEU A 686 20.96 10.70 18.97
C LEU A 686 20.39 9.50 19.74
N CYS A 687 19.17 9.67 20.22
CA CYS A 687 18.43 8.69 21.01
C CYS A 687 16.98 8.70 20.54
N MET A 688 16.41 7.53 20.25
CA MET A 688 15.03 7.40 19.79
C MET A 688 14.31 6.37 20.63
N PHE A 689 13.25 6.82 21.29
CA PHE A 689 12.44 5.99 22.16
C PHE A 689 11.23 5.41 21.43
N ASP A 690 10.70 4.29 21.92
CA ASP A 690 9.49 3.65 21.38
C ASP A 690 8.18 4.41 21.69
N TRP A 691 8.27 5.53 22.41
CA TRP A 691 7.16 6.42 22.75
C TRP A 691 7.47 7.86 22.35
N SER A 692 6.43 8.71 22.26
CA SER A 692 6.56 10.15 22.08
C SER A 692 6.08 10.94 23.30
N VAL A 693 6.43 12.22 23.34
CA VAL A 693 6.03 13.18 24.39
C VAL A 693 5.22 14.34 23.80
N ASN A 694 4.32 14.92 24.59
CA ASN A 694 3.45 16.02 24.17
C ASN A 694 4.16 17.39 24.12
N ALA A 695 5.19 17.57 24.92
CA ALA A 695 5.98 18.78 25.03
C ALA A 695 7.45 18.40 25.16
N ALA A 696 8.35 19.36 24.94
CA ALA A 696 9.77 19.11 25.16
C ALA A 696 10.00 18.71 26.62
N THR A 697 10.70 17.60 26.83
CA THR A 697 10.97 17.07 28.16
C THR A 697 12.39 16.53 28.25
N ILE A 698 12.98 16.65 29.43
CA ILE A 698 14.25 15.98 29.76
C ILE A 698 13.89 14.62 30.34
N GLN A 699 14.26 13.55 29.63
CA GLN A 699 14.10 12.17 30.07
C GLN A 699 15.37 11.75 30.82
N GLN A 700 15.24 11.51 32.12
CA GLN A 700 16.30 10.88 32.90
C GLN A 700 16.42 9.39 32.51
N PRO A 701 17.64 8.88 32.27
CA PRO A 701 17.84 7.49 31.87
C PRO A 701 17.35 6.47 32.90
N GLY A 702 17.42 6.79 34.19
CA GLY A 702 17.04 5.88 35.26
C GLY A 702 17.81 4.56 35.20
N HIS A 703 17.08 3.44 35.06
CA HIS A 703 17.67 2.10 34.94
C HIS A 703 17.93 1.68 33.49
N MET A 704 17.65 2.55 32.50
CA MET A 704 17.94 2.25 31.11
C MET A 704 19.45 2.19 30.86
N LYS A 705 19.86 1.32 29.96
CA LYS A 705 21.26 1.12 29.54
C LYS A 705 21.38 1.14 28.02
N LEU A 706 22.58 1.43 27.53
CA LEU A 706 22.92 1.37 26.11
C LEU A 706 23.59 0.03 25.82
N LEU A 707 23.01 -0.76 24.91
CA LEU A 707 23.55 -2.03 24.43
C LEU A 707 24.15 -1.85 23.04
N LEU A 708 25.46 -1.97 22.94
CA LEU A 708 26.17 -1.82 21.66
C LEU A 708 25.92 -3.03 20.76
N THR A 709 25.30 -2.82 19.60
CA THR A 709 25.11 -3.90 18.61
C THR A 709 26.05 -3.77 17.42
N SER A 710 26.41 -2.55 17.02
CA SER A 710 27.06 -2.35 15.73
C SER A 710 27.92 -1.10 15.67
N SER A 711 28.89 -1.12 14.76
CA SER A 711 29.77 0.01 14.45
C SER A 711 30.07 0.12 12.94
N CYS A 712 30.38 1.32 12.48
CA CYS A 712 30.96 1.59 11.16
C CYS A 712 32.06 2.65 11.23
N CYS A 713 32.89 2.71 10.20
CA CYS A 713 33.76 3.84 9.92
C CYS A 713 33.00 5.19 9.89
N TYR A 714 33.70 6.24 10.29
CA TYR A 714 33.19 7.59 10.53
C TYR A 714 32.66 8.34 9.29
N LYS A 715 32.87 7.86 8.05
CA LYS A 715 32.44 8.58 6.84
C LYS A 715 30.92 8.50 6.65
N THR A 716 30.21 9.59 6.94
CA THR A 716 28.74 9.71 6.79
C THR A 716 28.36 11.07 6.17
N ASN A 717 27.18 11.18 5.58
CA ASN A 717 26.63 12.45 5.05
C ASN A 717 25.87 13.28 6.12
N ASN A 718 25.87 12.84 7.38
CA ASN A 718 25.12 13.44 8.48
C ASN A 718 25.75 14.68 9.12
N TRP A 719 26.92 15.12 8.65
CA TRP A 719 27.69 16.19 9.29
C TRP A 719 26.92 17.49 9.49
N GLY A 720 26.03 17.85 8.55
CA GLY A 720 25.21 19.07 8.68
C GLY A 720 24.28 19.07 9.90
N LYS A 721 23.69 17.92 10.26
CA LYS A 721 22.78 17.80 11.41
C LYS A 721 23.54 17.75 12.74
N LEU A 722 24.70 17.08 12.77
CA LEU A 722 25.52 17.06 13.97
C LEU A 722 26.13 18.43 14.26
N ARG A 723 26.44 19.24 13.24
CA ARG A 723 26.77 20.66 13.41
C ARG A 723 25.66 21.40 14.15
N TYR A 724 24.41 21.16 13.77
CA TYR A 724 23.27 21.75 14.45
C TYR A 724 23.17 21.30 15.92
N LEU A 725 23.25 19.99 16.20
CA LEU A 725 23.16 19.49 17.59
C LEU A 725 24.34 19.95 18.46
N SER A 726 25.56 19.94 17.93
CA SER A 726 26.75 20.50 18.60
C SER A 726 26.58 21.99 18.91
N SER A 727 25.90 22.74 18.04
CA SER A 727 25.63 24.16 18.28
C SER A 727 24.65 24.40 19.44
N LEU A 728 23.78 23.43 19.75
CA LEU A 728 22.91 23.49 20.93
C LEU A 728 23.70 23.31 22.24
N ARG A 729 24.82 22.58 22.21
CA ARG A 729 25.70 22.35 23.36
C ARG A 729 26.64 23.52 23.65
N ASP A 730 27.36 23.98 22.62
CA ASP A 730 28.51 24.88 22.79
C ASP A 730 28.26 26.31 22.30
N GLY A 731 27.03 26.61 21.85
CA GLY A 731 26.66 27.87 21.24
C GLY A 731 27.12 28.00 19.77
N PRO A 732 26.63 29.03 19.05
CA PRO A 732 27.02 29.27 17.66
C PRO A 732 28.49 29.74 17.60
N GLY A 733 29.43 28.81 17.41
CA GLY A 733 30.84 29.16 17.18
C GLY A 733 31.91 28.17 17.65
N ARG A 734 31.56 27.11 18.41
CA ARG A 734 32.49 26.01 18.72
C ARG A 734 32.16 24.81 17.88
N SER A 735 32.87 24.68 16.76
CA SER A 735 32.71 23.59 15.81
C SER A 735 33.35 22.32 16.35
N PHE A 736 32.55 21.28 16.58
CA PHE A 736 33.06 19.92 16.40
C PHE A 736 33.74 19.86 15.01
N PRO A 737 34.95 19.28 14.87
CA PRO A 737 35.61 19.12 13.59
C PRO A 737 34.91 18.01 12.81
N PHE A 738 33.80 18.38 12.15
CA PHE A 738 33.12 17.47 11.25
C PHE A 738 33.89 17.36 9.94
N PRO A 739 34.24 16.16 9.46
CA PRO A 739 34.87 15.96 8.16
C PRO A 739 34.06 16.61 7.04
N GLU A 740 34.75 17.00 5.97
CA GLU A 740 34.07 17.34 4.72
C GLU A 740 33.47 16.05 4.12
N GLY A 741 32.22 16.14 3.65
CA GLY A 741 31.53 15.01 3.03
C GLY A 741 32.14 14.72 1.66
N GLU A 742 33.16 13.88 1.59
CA GLU A 742 33.93 13.68 0.34
C GLU A 742 33.42 12.55 -0.56
N MET A 743 32.51 11.67 -0.11
CA MET A 743 32.15 10.48 -0.90
C MET A 743 30.66 10.13 -0.87
N VAL A 744 30.03 10.19 -2.04
CA VAL A 744 28.81 9.42 -2.35
C VAL A 744 29.29 8.04 -2.79
N PHE A 745 29.21 7.05 -1.90
CA PHE A 745 29.56 5.67 -2.24
C PHE A 745 28.45 5.05 -3.11
N ASN A 746 28.84 4.24 -4.11
CA ASN A 746 27.91 3.53 -4.97
C ASN A 746 27.32 2.31 -4.21
N CYS A 747 26.08 1.90 -4.53
CA CYS A 747 25.44 0.72 -3.98
C CYS A 747 26.15 -0.60 -4.35
N GLU A 748 27.15 -0.54 -5.23
CA GLU A 748 28.05 -1.64 -5.58
C GLU A 748 29.39 -1.63 -4.81
N ASP A 749 29.70 -0.59 -4.04
CA ASP A 749 30.97 -0.42 -3.31
C ASP A 749 31.05 -1.21 -1.98
N TRP A 750 30.14 -2.16 -1.74
CA TRP A 750 30.12 -3.01 -0.54
C TRP A 750 31.32 -3.94 -0.48
N ARG A 751 32.47 -3.44 -0.03
CA ARG A 751 33.61 -4.26 0.37
C ARG A 751 33.32 -4.98 1.69
N ARG A 752 33.97 -6.11 1.97
CA ARG A 752 33.90 -6.71 3.32
C ARG A 752 34.42 -5.72 4.36
N THR A 753 33.91 -5.72 5.59
CA THR A 753 34.42 -4.90 6.71
C THR A 753 35.94 -5.06 6.88
N GLU A 754 36.43 -6.30 6.71
CA GLU A 754 37.84 -6.70 6.69
C GLU A 754 38.66 -6.12 5.52
N GLN A 755 38.03 -5.47 4.55
CA GLN A 755 38.69 -4.83 3.40
C GLN A 755 38.60 -3.30 3.48
N CYS A 756 37.83 -2.76 4.44
CA CYS A 756 37.73 -1.34 4.69
C CYS A 756 38.89 -0.88 5.59
N SER A 757 39.77 -0.01 5.08
CA SER A 757 40.94 0.51 5.80
C SER A 757 40.55 1.23 7.10
N SER A 758 39.42 1.95 7.10
CA SER A 758 38.91 2.63 8.30
C SER A 758 38.26 1.71 9.32
N CYS A 759 37.71 0.56 8.90
CA CYS A 759 37.14 -0.42 9.84
C CYS A 759 38.23 -1.29 10.49
N LYS A 760 39.38 -1.48 9.81
CA LYS A 760 40.54 -2.21 10.34
C LYS A 760 41.23 -1.49 11.49
N ASP A 761 41.27 -0.17 11.43
CA ASP A 761 41.88 0.64 12.48
C ASP A 761 40.99 0.62 13.74
N SER A 762 41.54 0.12 14.84
CA SER A 762 40.84 0.08 16.12
C SER A 762 40.67 1.47 16.71
N ASP A 763 41.59 2.38 16.43
CA ASP A 763 41.67 3.71 17.04
C ASP A 763 41.01 4.80 16.18
N ALA A 764 40.70 4.49 14.93
CA ALA A 764 39.94 5.38 14.05
C ALA A 764 38.57 5.74 14.66
N PRO A 765 38.10 6.98 14.45
CA PRO A 765 36.74 7.39 14.78
C PRO A 765 35.70 6.43 14.18
N LYS A 766 34.64 6.15 14.95
CA LYS A 766 33.56 5.23 14.56
C LYS A 766 32.21 5.80 14.93
N THR A 767 31.23 5.55 14.08
CA THR A 767 29.83 5.67 14.46
C THR A 767 29.39 4.34 15.05
N VAL A 768 28.79 4.39 16.24
CA VAL A 768 28.29 3.20 16.94
C VAL A 768 26.80 3.34 17.17
N TRP A 769 26.08 2.24 17.10
CA TRP A 769 24.65 2.22 17.35
C TRP A 769 24.22 0.91 18.00
N GLY A 770 23.01 0.94 18.56
CA GLY A 770 22.42 -0.22 19.17
C GLY A 770 21.14 0.08 19.90
N LEU A 771 20.85 -0.73 20.91
CA LEU A 771 19.57 -0.74 21.59
C LEU A 771 19.61 0.05 22.88
N ILE A 772 18.51 0.72 23.17
CA ILE A 772 18.21 1.17 24.53
C ILE A 772 17.42 0.07 25.20
N VAL A 773 17.91 -0.39 26.34
CA VAL A 773 17.34 -1.51 27.06
C VAL A 773 16.99 -1.14 28.49
N HIS A 774 15.91 -1.71 29.01
CA HIS A 774 15.47 -1.55 30.40
C HIS A 774 15.38 -2.93 31.08
N PRO A 775 15.87 -3.08 32.34
CA PRO A 775 15.76 -4.34 33.07
C PRO A 775 14.31 -4.82 33.21
N ALA A 776 14.09 -6.13 33.11
CA ALA A 776 12.79 -6.74 33.37
C ALA A 776 12.61 -7.02 34.87
N ASP A 777 11.43 -6.70 35.44
CA ASP A 777 11.19 -6.77 36.89
C ASP A 777 11.32 -8.17 37.52
N ARG A 778 11.24 -9.26 36.73
CA ARG A 778 11.08 -10.64 37.24
C ARG A 778 12.02 -11.69 36.63
N LEU A 779 12.84 -11.31 35.66
CA LEU A 779 13.78 -12.19 34.96
C LEU A 779 15.11 -11.46 34.85
N GLU A 780 16.24 -12.18 34.88
CA GLU A 780 17.58 -11.62 34.61
C GLU A 780 17.74 -11.26 33.12
N GLY A 781 16.92 -10.33 32.63
CA GLY A 781 16.85 -9.94 31.23
C GLY A 781 16.36 -8.52 31.03
N TYR A 782 16.24 -8.12 29.77
CA TYR A 782 16.03 -6.75 29.35
C TYR A 782 14.96 -6.66 28.27
N TYR A 783 14.13 -5.62 28.36
CA TYR A 783 13.24 -5.20 27.28
C TYR A 783 13.92 -4.13 26.43
N ARG A 784 13.79 -4.23 25.10
CA ARG A 784 14.18 -3.16 24.18
C ARG A 784 13.15 -2.04 24.24
N VAL A 785 13.58 -0.80 24.43
CA VAL A 785 12.70 0.39 24.58
C VAL A 785 13.07 1.55 23.65
N GLY A 786 14.07 1.37 22.79
CA GLY A 786 14.49 2.36 21.82
C GLY A 786 15.82 1.98 21.15
N ILE A 787 16.39 2.93 20.42
CA ILE A 787 17.69 2.82 19.75
C ILE A 787 18.53 4.08 19.99
N PHE A 788 19.84 3.97 19.80
CA PHE A 788 20.75 5.11 19.86
C PHE A 788 21.76 5.07 18.73
N VAL A 789 22.29 6.25 18.39
CA VAL A 789 23.44 6.43 17.51
C VAL A 789 24.41 7.41 18.15
N ILE A 790 25.64 6.99 18.40
CA ILE A 790 26.71 7.80 19.00
C ILE A 790 27.86 7.92 18.01
N PHE A 791 28.44 9.12 17.94
CA PHE A 791 29.57 9.42 17.07
C PHE A 791 30.82 9.52 17.94
N SER A 792 31.75 8.59 17.76
CA SER A 792 32.97 8.55 18.57
C SER A 792 34.21 9.02 17.84
N GLU A 793 34.97 9.88 18.50
CA GLU A 793 36.31 10.32 18.10
C GLU A 793 37.43 9.28 18.35
N GLY A 794 37.14 8.09 18.90
CA GLY A 794 38.14 7.03 19.14
C GLY A 794 37.55 5.62 19.17
N GLY A 795 38.40 4.61 19.17
CA GLY A 795 37.99 3.20 19.16
C GLY A 795 36.88 2.86 20.16
N HIS A 796 35.77 2.33 19.63
CA HIS A 796 34.55 1.91 20.35
C HIS A 796 33.74 2.99 21.09
N GLY A 797 34.07 4.28 21.05
CA GLY A 797 33.43 5.22 21.98
C GLY A 797 34.09 5.18 23.35
N ARG A 798 34.51 6.33 23.89
CA ARG A 798 34.91 6.44 25.31
C ARG A 798 33.87 5.83 26.26
N ILE A 799 32.60 5.83 25.86
CA ILE A 799 31.44 5.28 26.59
C ILE A 799 31.51 3.75 26.70
N PHE A 800 31.95 3.04 25.65
CA PHE A 800 32.04 1.57 25.66
C PHE A 800 33.47 1.05 25.84
N ALA A 801 34.49 1.92 25.80
CA ALA A 801 35.89 1.55 26.01
C ALA A 801 36.18 0.98 27.41
N THR A 802 35.39 1.35 28.42
CA THR A 802 35.46 0.82 29.80
C THR A 802 34.40 -0.25 30.07
N GLY A 803 33.47 -0.48 29.14
CA GLY A 803 32.37 -1.42 29.30
C GLY A 803 32.86 -2.87 29.21
N LYS A 804 32.71 -3.64 30.29
CA LYS A 804 32.94 -5.08 30.23
C LYS A 804 31.86 -5.70 29.34
N LYS A 805 32.29 -6.48 28.34
CA LYS A 805 31.37 -7.35 27.61
C LYS A 805 30.78 -8.36 28.60
N GLN A 806 29.48 -8.53 28.54
CA GLN A 806 28.74 -9.45 29.40
C GLN A 806 27.59 -10.07 28.62
N ASP A 807 27.07 -11.18 29.12
CA ASP A 807 25.86 -11.77 28.56
C ASP A 807 24.64 -10.92 28.92
N VAL A 808 23.90 -10.54 27.90
CA VAL A 808 22.67 -9.75 27.97
C VAL A 808 21.54 -10.61 27.39
N LEU A 809 20.53 -10.88 28.21
CA LEU A 809 19.34 -11.61 27.82
C LEU A 809 18.25 -10.61 27.39
N LEU A 810 17.88 -10.63 26.11
CA LEU A 810 16.78 -9.85 25.54
C LEU A 810 15.50 -10.67 25.53
N LEU A 811 14.43 -10.10 26.08
CA LEU A 811 13.10 -10.71 26.25
C LEU A 811 12.07 -10.18 25.24
#